data_AF-A0A1E3SR47-F1
#
_entry.id   AF-A0A1E3SR47-F1
#
_cell.length_a   1.000
_cell.length_b   1.000
_cell.length_c   1.000
_cell.angle_alpha   90.00
_cell.angle_beta   90.00
_cell.angle_gamma   90.00
#
_symmetry.space_group_name_H-M   'P 1'
#
loop_
_entity.id
_entity.type
_entity.pdbx_description
1 polymer ?
#
loop_
_entity_poly.entity_id
_entity_poly.type
_entity_poly.pdbx_seq_one_letter_code
_entity_poly.pdbx_strand_id
1 'polypeptide(L)'
;MQTQPVERPSDLTASWLTAALGAGEVADFDVERIGTGQMSECYRVRLHYADGAAGPQSVVLKVAASDPVSRHTGLALGLYEREVRFYGDVAPRLGGPIAPCYHAAVDTSTGVFDLLLGDAGPAMVGDEIAGATIEQALLAVIELGTLHGPLLGDTALAEAPWLNREAPLNQSMIAGLYAGFLDRYGDRIAPAHRTVCDRLVGAFDAYQATEAQRGGVRGLVHGDYRLDNLLFGVAGADRPLTVVDWQTVSWGPALTDLAYFLGCALPAADRRAHYDALLRAYHDALGPDAPLALGDVAEGVRRQSFFGVMMAIVSSMLVERTERGDRMFMTLLQRHCEHVLDTDALTTLPDPVAPEPLRPCADDEAPHAPTDEPLWSESWYADFVDAAQGFGGWFRVGLVANQRVAWVQVLVCGPDRPTVAVLDYHVPLPADPWAIRTDAFDIGHRATEPLQTYRLDVRAQGRAFSDPSALLRNEPGTPVGLTMNLVWTTDGTPYRYRVTTRYEIPCTVTGTVTVGDDSYRLDAVPGQRDHSWGVRDWWSMDWMWSALHLGDGTHLHALDIDIPNVGPVGIGYIQDPQRNVTELHTVSNPRAFGANGLPLDTTLSVDPGEIVGDVGIRGHAPVVLTGPRGQISEFARAWVRFATKDGRSGIGWMEWNRNLTSPA
;
A
#
# COMPACT_ATOMS: atom_id res chain seq x y z
N MET A 1 10.73 13.85 33.28
CA MET A 1 9.99 12.62 33.64
C MET A 1 8.90 12.49 32.60
N GLN A 2 8.95 11.48 31.72
CA GLN A 2 7.81 11.16 30.86
C GLN A 2 6.67 10.73 31.77
N THR A 3 5.56 11.45 31.75
CA THR A 3 4.31 11.01 32.38
C THR A 3 3.85 9.77 31.62
N GLN A 4 3.50 8.70 32.35
CA GLN A 4 2.93 7.52 31.72
C GLN A 4 1.58 7.89 31.10
N PRO A 5 1.32 7.50 29.84
CA PRO A 5 0.05 7.78 29.20
C PRO A 5 -1.09 6.98 29.84
N VAL A 6 -2.27 7.58 29.86
CA VAL A 6 -3.53 6.92 30.26
C VAL A 6 -3.94 5.97 29.13
N GLU A 7 -4.06 4.67 29.40
CA GLU A 7 -4.44 3.71 28.35
C GLU A 7 -5.96 3.68 28.16
N ARG A 8 -6.72 3.75 29.25
CA ARG A 8 -8.18 3.60 29.24
C ARG A 8 -8.85 4.56 30.23
N PRO A 9 -10.14 4.89 30.02
CA PRO A 9 -10.84 5.79 30.95
C PRO A 9 -10.93 5.26 32.38
N SER A 10 -10.89 3.94 32.57
CA SER A 10 -10.86 3.31 33.89
C SER A 10 -9.59 3.59 34.70
N ASP A 11 -8.53 4.06 34.04
CA ASP A 11 -7.26 4.36 34.68
C ASP A 11 -7.23 5.80 35.24
N LEU A 12 -8.24 6.62 34.90
CA LEU A 12 -8.41 7.96 35.45
C LEU A 12 -8.71 7.90 36.95
N THR A 13 -8.16 8.87 37.68
CA THR A 13 -8.49 9.10 39.10
C THR A 13 -8.72 10.59 39.34
N ALA A 14 -9.52 10.91 40.35
CA ALA A 14 -9.83 12.31 40.69
C ALA A 14 -8.56 13.11 41.07
N SER A 15 -7.60 12.46 41.75
CA SER A 15 -6.30 13.06 42.07
C SER A 15 -5.45 13.32 40.83
N TRP A 16 -5.44 12.40 39.86
CA TRP A 16 -4.76 12.60 38.58
C TRP A 16 -5.40 13.74 37.79
N LEU A 17 -6.73 13.79 37.68
CA LEU A 17 -7.45 14.88 37.00
C LEU A 17 -7.16 16.24 37.67
N THR A 18 -7.16 16.29 39.00
CA THR A 18 -6.80 17.52 39.75
C THR A 18 -5.40 18.00 39.36
N ALA A 19 -4.42 17.09 39.32
CA ALA A 19 -3.04 17.42 38.98
C ALA A 19 -2.89 17.83 37.50
N ALA A 20 -3.53 17.11 36.57
CA ALA A 20 -3.45 17.37 35.14
C ALA A 20 -4.11 18.70 34.75
N LEU A 21 -5.27 19.02 35.35
CA LEU A 21 -6.00 20.26 35.05
C LEU A 21 -5.32 21.50 35.65
N GLY A 22 -4.54 21.34 36.72
CA GLY A 22 -3.98 22.47 37.47
C GLY A 22 -5.05 23.41 38.04
N ALA A 23 -6.24 22.87 38.31
CA ALA A 23 -7.43 23.61 38.74
C ALA A 23 -7.85 23.21 40.17
N GLY A 24 -9.09 23.52 40.56
CA GLY A 24 -9.66 23.11 41.84
C GLY A 24 -9.64 21.59 42.07
N GLU A 25 -9.72 21.16 43.33
CA GLU A 25 -9.76 19.74 43.69
C GLU A 25 -10.99 19.05 43.11
N VAL A 26 -10.77 18.05 42.25
CA VAL A 26 -11.81 17.19 41.69
C VAL A 26 -12.18 16.16 42.76
N ALA A 27 -13.45 16.12 43.15
CA ALA A 27 -13.97 15.16 44.12
C ALA A 27 -14.42 13.86 43.44
N ASP A 28 -15.09 13.97 42.28
CA ASP A 28 -15.58 12.83 41.49
C ASP A 28 -15.72 13.20 40.01
N PHE A 29 -15.93 12.22 39.14
CA PHE A 29 -16.14 12.46 37.71
C PHE A 29 -16.97 11.36 37.04
N ASP A 30 -17.68 11.73 35.98
CA ASP A 30 -18.39 10.80 35.09
C ASP A 30 -17.73 10.73 33.73
N VAL A 31 -17.73 9.56 33.10
CA VAL A 31 -17.16 9.36 31.76
C VAL A 31 -18.23 8.89 30.78
N GLU A 32 -18.31 9.54 29.63
CA GLU A 32 -19.22 9.22 28.54
C GLU A 32 -18.44 9.08 27.23
N ARG A 33 -18.57 7.96 26.51
CA ARG A 33 -17.94 7.78 25.19
C ARG A 33 -18.60 8.70 24.17
N ILE A 34 -17.80 9.42 23.40
CA ILE A 34 -18.25 10.35 22.36
C ILE A 34 -17.51 10.10 21.04
N GLY A 35 -18.11 10.53 19.94
CA GLY A 35 -17.54 10.36 18.60
C GLY A 35 -17.63 8.92 18.06
N THR A 36 -17.16 8.74 16.83
CA THR A 36 -17.24 7.47 16.07
C THR A 36 -15.89 7.04 15.48
N GLY A 37 -14.80 7.62 16.00
CA GLY A 37 -13.44 7.40 15.51
C GLY A 37 -13.05 5.92 15.53
N GLN A 38 -12.40 5.46 14.45
CA GLN A 38 -11.94 4.09 14.30
C GLN A 38 -10.50 3.90 14.79
N MET A 39 -9.66 4.94 14.69
CA MET A 39 -8.23 4.88 15.04
C MET A 39 -7.94 5.26 16.50
N SER A 40 -8.85 5.97 17.16
CA SER A 40 -8.74 6.43 18.55
C SER A 40 -10.13 6.59 19.15
N GLU A 41 -10.23 6.52 20.47
CA GLU A 41 -11.48 6.65 21.22
C GLU A 41 -11.52 7.97 21.98
N CYS A 42 -12.67 8.65 21.96
CA CYS A 42 -12.87 9.90 22.69
C CYS A 42 -13.93 9.72 23.78
N TYR A 43 -13.69 10.34 24.93
CA TYR A 43 -14.56 10.30 26.09
C TYR A 43 -14.72 11.69 26.67
N ARG A 44 -15.96 12.11 26.89
CA ARG A 44 -16.27 13.29 27.70
C ARG A 44 -16.19 12.92 29.17
N VAL A 45 -15.38 13.66 29.92
CA VAL A 45 -15.25 13.53 31.37
C VAL A 45 -15.94 14.73 32.01
N ARG A 46 -17.05 14.52 32.70
CA ARG A 46 -17.73 15.56 33.49
C ARG A 46 -17.12 15.61 34.89
N LEU A 47 -16.75 16.80 35.35
CA LEU A 47 -15.96 17.01 36.56
C LEU A 47 -16.82 17.56 37.68
N HIS A 48 -16.76 16.92 38.86
CA HIS A 48 -17.41 17.38 40.08
C HIS A 48 -16.35 17.82 41.09
N TYR A 49 -16.32 19.11 41.41
CA TYR A 49 -15.31 19.69 42.30
C TYR A 49 -15.73 19.65 43.77
N ALA A 50 -14.73 19.62 44.67
CA ALA A 50 -14.95 19.79 46.10
C ALA A 50 -15.52 21.19 46.43
N ASP A 51 -16.13 21.34 47.61
CA ASP A 51 -16.75 22.61 48.01
C ASP A 51 -15.76 23.79 47.97
N GLY A 52 -16.10 24.83 47.20
CA GLY A 52 -15.27 26.02 47.03
C GLY A 52 -14.15 25.90 45.97
N ALA A 53 -13.97 24.72 45.37
CA ALA A 53 -13.09 24.52 44.23
C ALA A 53 -13.84 24.78 42.90
N ALA A 54 -13.09 25.21 41.88
CA ALA A 54 -13.64 25.50 40.56
C ALA A 54 -12.64 25.14 39.45
N GLY A 55 -13.17 24.84 38.27
CA GLY A 55 -12.42 24.50 37.07
C GLY A 55 -13.39 24.22 35.90
N PRO A 56 -12.89 23.66 34.78
CA PRO A 56 -13.75 23.29 33.65
C PRO A 56 -14.85 22.31 34.07
N GLN A 57 -16.07 22.50 33.57
CA GLN A 57 -17.19 21.58 33.86
C GLN A 57 -16.98 20.20 33.22
N SER A 58 -16.31 20.16 32.07
CA SER A 58 -15.95 18.92 31.40
C SER A 58 -14.67 19.08 30.58
N VAL A 59 -14.04 17.94 30.31
CA VAL A 59 -12.88 17.78 29.43
C VAL A 59 -13.09 16.57 28.51
N VAL A 60 -12.31 16.47 27.45
CA VAL A 60 -12.30 15.33 26.54
C VAL A 60 -11.00 14.57 26.71
N LEU A 61 -11.11 13.29 27.08
CA LEU A 61 -10.02 12.33 27.03
C LEU A 61 -10.03 11.65 25.66
N LYS A 62 -8.94 11.74 24.90
CA LYS A 62 -8.70 10.95 23.68
C LYS A 62 -7.59 9.94 23.96
N VAL A 63 -7.83 8.67 23.65
CA VAL A 63 -6.88 7.57 23.85
C VAL A 63 -6.78 6.69 22.60
N ALA A 64 -5.74 5.87 22.52
CA ALA A 64 -5.57 4.89 21.44
C ALA A 64 -6.76 3.91 21.36
N ALA A 65 -6.99 3.36 20.17
CA ALA A 65 -8.02 2.33 20.01
C ALA A 65 -7.75 1.10 20.90
N SER A 66 -8.83 0.58 21.51
CA SER A 66 -8.79 -0.68 22.24
C SER A 66 -8.41 -1.88 21.35
N ASP A 67 -8.81 -1.84 20.07
CA ASP A 67 -8.47 -2.85 19.06
C ASP A 67 -6.97 -2.82 18.70
N PRO A 68 -6.21 -3.93 18.87
CA PRO A 68 -4.78 -3.96 18.63
C PRO A 68 -4.37 -3.66 17.18
N VAL A 69 -5.19 -4.04 16.18
CA VAL A 69 -4.88 -3.83 14.76
C VAL A 69 -4.98 -2.35 14.41
N SER A 70 -6.06 -1.71 14.83
CA SER A 70 -6.30 -0.27 14.68
C SER A 70 -5.21 0.53 15.40
N ARG A 71 -4.84 0.12 16.63
CA ARG A 71 -3.74 0.73 17.39
C ARG A 71 -2.39 0.62 16.69
N HIS A 72 -2.05 -0.58 16.21
CA HIS A 72 -0.81 -0.79 15.48
C HIS A 72 -0.74 0.03 14.19
N THR A 73 -1.87 0.12 13.47
CA THR A 73 -1.98 0.92 12.24
C THR A 73 -1.74 2.40 12.52
N GLY A 74 -2.39 2.98 13.54
CA GLY A 74 -2.20 4.37 13.93
C GLY A 74 -0.76 4.68 14.35
N LEU A 75 -0.09 3.75 15.04
CA LEU A 75 1.33 3.84 15.39
C LEU A 75 2.22 3.81 14.14
N ALA A 76 2.02 2.82 13.25
CA ALA A 76 2.81 2.65 12.03
C ALA A 76 2.72 3.89 11.13
N LEU A 77 1.54 4.49 11.02
CA LEU A 77 1.30 5.72 10.26
C LEU A 77 1.78 6.98 10.99
N GLY A 78 2.09 6.90 12.29
CA GLY A 78 2.55 8.04 13.11
C GLY A 78 1.46 9.00 13.57
N LEU A 79 0.19 8.61 13.47
CA LEU A 79 -0.95 9.48 13.76
C LEU A 79 -0.97 9.96 15.22
N TYR A 80 -0.65 9.05 16.15
CA TYR A 80 -0.68 9.34 17.59
C TYR A 80 0.44 10.29 18.02
N GLU A 81 1.66 10.04 17.55
CA GLU A 81 2.80 10.91 17.86
C GLU A 81 2.57 12.32 17.32
N ARG A 82 2.06 12.45 16.09
CA ARG A 82 1.73 13.74 15.47
C ARG A 82 0.75 14.56 16.28
N GLU A 83 -0.38 13.97 16.68
CA GLU A 83 -1.40 14.70 17.41
C GLU A 83 -0.92 15.12 18.80
N VAL A 84 -0.23 14.22 19.52
CA VAL A 84 0.34 14.51 20.85
C VAL A 84 1.40 15.61 20.77
N ARG A 85 2.29 15.54 19.78
CA ARG A 85 3.33 16.56 19.54
C ARG A 85 2.74 17.89 19.12
N PHE A 86 1.67 17.90 18.32
CA PHE A 86 0.97 19.13 17.99
C PHE A 86 0.47 19.84 19.25
N TYR A 87 -0.29 19.14 20.10
CA TYR A 87 -0.84 19.75 21.32
C TYR A 87 0.25 20.10 22.35
N GLY A 88 1.32 19.30 22.45
CA GLY A 88 2.41 19.54 23.40
C GLY A 88 3.40 20.63 22.96
N ASP A 89 3.79 20.64 21.68
CA ASP A 89 4.95 21.41 21.19
C ASP A 89 4.54 22.60 20.29
N VAL A 90 3.39 22.52 19.61
CA VAL A 90 2.96 23.53 18.61
C VAL A 90 1.81 24.40 19.11
N ALA A 91 0.71 23.79 19.56
CA ALA A 91 -0.49 24.47 20.04
C ALA A 91 -0.23 25.54 21.12
N PRO A 92 0.72 25.40 22.06
CA PRO A 92 0.99 26.45 23.06
C PRO A 92 1.51 27.76 22.47
N ARG A 93 2.02 27.73 21.22
CA ARG A 93 2.48 28.91 20.49
C ARG A 93 1.37 29.56 19.66
N LEU A 94 0.19 28.95 19.63
CA LEU A 94 -0.94 29.32 18.78
C LEU A 94 -2.14 29.81 19.61
N GLY A 95 -2.91 30.73 19.03
CA GLY A 95 -4.23 31.11 19.51
C GLY A 95 -5.33 30.54 18.59
N GLY A 96 -6.54 31.09 18.71
CA GLY A 96 -7.64 30.77 17.79
C GLY A 96 -8.40 29.50 18.15
N PRO A 97 -8.72 28.63 17.16
CA PRO A 97 -9.75 27.62 17.30
C PRO A 97 -9.24 26.31 17.92
N ILE A 98 -8.18 26.34 18.75
CA ILE A 98 -7.59 25.15 19.36
C ILE A 98 -8.10 24.99 20.80
N ALA A 99 -8.51 23.77 21.15
CA ALA A 99 -8.91 23.42 22.51
C ALA A 99 -7.70 23.51 23.48
N PRO A 100 -7.88 24.01 24.72
CA PRO A 100 -6.84 23.92 25.74
C PRO A 100 -6.37 22.48 25.93
N CYS A 101 -5.06 22.25 26.00
CA CYS A 101 -4.51 20.94 26.31
C CYS A 101 -4.01 20.91 27.75
N TYR A 102 -4.56 20.02 28.56
CA TYR A 102 -4.22 19.83 29.97
C TYR A 102 -3.19 18.70 30.16
N HIS A 103 -3.22 17.69 29.30
CA HIS A 103 -2.24 16.60 29.31
C HIS A 103 -2.05 16.03 27.91
N ALA A 104 -0.82 15.65 27.57
CA ALA A 104 -0.47 15.03 26.31
C ALA A 104 0.70 14.06 26.55
N ALA A 105 0.50 12.78 26.26
CA ALA A 105 1.55 11.77 26.41
C ALA A 105 1.41 10.68 25.34
N VAL A 106 2.55 10.16 24.89
CA VAL A 106 2.63 9.05 23.93
C VAL A 106 3.81 8.15 24.28
N ASP A 107 3.57 6.84 24.22
CA ASP A 107 4.60 5.81 24.19
C ASP A 107 4.71 5.28 22.75
N THR A 108 5.73 5.74 22.03
CA THR A 108 5.97 5.37 20.63
C THR A 108 6.44 3.92 20.46
N SER A 109 6.76 3.20 21.55
CA SER A 109 7.11 1.77 21.49
C SER A 109 5.89 0.86 21.51
N THR A 110 4.81 1.29 22.15
CA THR A 110 3.58 0.51 22.34
C THR A 110 2.38 1.06 21.55
N GLY A 111 2.43 2.32 21.13
CA GLY A 111 1.31 3.03 20.50
C GLY A 111 0.23 3.46 21.48
N VAL A 112 0.50 3.40 22.79
CA VAL A 112 -0.39 3.96 23.82
C VAL A 112 -0.19 5.47 23.86
N PHE A 113 -1.27 6.23 23.85
CA PHE A 113 -1.23 7.68 23.99
C PHE A 113 -2.50 8.17 24.69
N ASP A 114 -2.39 9.36 25.27
CA ASP A 114 -3.56 10.11 25.71
C ASP A 114 -3.41 11.63 25.45
N LEU A 115 -4.57 12.25 25.27
CA LEU A 115 -4.76 13.69 25.26
C LEU A 115 -5.93 14.04 26.18
N LEU A 116 -5.71 14.98 27.10
CA LEU A 116 -6.76 15.59 27.90
C LEU A 116 -6.98 17.02 27.42
N LEU A 117 -8.09 17.26 26.72
CA LEU A 117 -8.40 18.51 26.04
C LEU A 117 -9.62 19.21 26.65
N GLY A 118 -9.71 20.53 26.51
CA GLY A 118 -10.91 21.28 26.83
C GLY A 118 -12.09 20.84 25.98
N ASP A 119 -13.26 20.69 26.61
CA ASP A 119 -14.50 20.37 25.91
C ASP A 119 -14.99 21.61 25.14
N ALA A 120 -15.39 21.42 23.89
CA ALA A 120 -15.92 22.52 23.06
C ALA A 120 -17.39 22.84 23.38
N GLY A 121 -18.02 22.10 24.28
CA GLY A 121 -19.41 22.27 24.66
C GLY A 121 -19.73 23.68 25.21
N PRO A 122 -20.87 24.28 24.85
CA PRO A 122 -21.84 23.84 23.84
C PRO A 122 -21.41 24.19 22.40
N ALA A 123 -21.00 23.20 21.60
CA ALA A 123 -20.72 23.35 20.18
C ALA A 123 -21.41 22.25 19.36
N MET A 124 -21.67 22.55 18.09
CA MET A 124 -22.25 21.62 17.12
C MET A 124 -21.22 21.25 16.06
N VAL A 125 -21.06 19.97 15.77
CA VAL A 125 -20.22 19.48 14.68
C VAL A 125 -20.82 19.90 13.33
N GLY A 126 -19.95 20.27 12.37
CA GLY A 126 -20.37 20.46 10.99
C GLY A 126 -20.86 19.15 10.35
N ASP A 127 -21.59 19.25 9.23
CA ASP A 127 -22.00 18.07 8.45
C ASP A 127 -21.44 18.20 7.04
N GLU A 128 -20.40 17.42 6.75
CA GLU A 128 -19.72 17.44 5.46
C GLU A 128 -20.67 17.16 4.28
N ILE A 129 -21.66 16.28 4.48
CA ILE A 129 -22.59 15.92 3.42
C ILE A 129 -23.57 17.07 3.15
N ALA A 130 -24.10 17.70 4.19
CA ALA A 130 -25.01 18.82 4.04
C ALA A 130 -24.29 20.06 3.46
N GLY A 131 -23.04 20.29 3.88
CA GLY A 131 -22.29 21.50 3.58
C GLY A 131 -22.58 22.63 4.59
N ALA A 132 -21.65 23.58 4.66
CA ALA A 132 -21.71 24.74 5.53
C ALA A 132 -22.64 25.82 5.00
N THR A 133 -23.19 26.63 5.90
CA THR A 133 -23.69 27.96 5.51
C THR A 133 -22.53 28.89 5.18
N ILE A 134 -22.81 30.00 4.50
CA ILE A 134 -21.78 31.01 4.20
C ILE A 134 -21.19 31.63 5.48
N GLU A 135 -21.98 31.81 6.53
CA GLU A 135 -21.49 32.32 7.82
C GLU A 135 -20.53 31.34 8.48
N GLN A 136 -20.84 30.04 8.46
CA GLN A 136 -19.95 29.00 8.96
C GLN A 136 -18.65 28.94 8.14
N ALA A 137 -18.75 29.02 6.81
CA ALA A 137 -17.59 29.01 5.94
C ALA A 137 -16.69 30.23 6.13
N LEU A 138 -17.26 31.43 6.27
CA LEU A 138 -16.50 32.65 6.57
C LEU A 138 -15.78 32.53 7.92
N LEU A 139 -16.48 32.05 8.96
CA LEU A 139 -15.85 31.82 10.27
C LEU A 139 -14.69 30.82 10.16
N ALA A 140 -14.88 29.69 9.48
CA ALA A 140 -13.84 28.67 9.31
C ALA A 140 -12.61 29.21 8.58
N VAL A 141 -12.76 29.92 7.46
CA VAL A 141 -11.60 30.46 6.73
C VAL A 141 -10.87 31.57 7.49
N ILE A 142 -11.59 32.36 8.31
CA ILE A 142 -10.97 33.38 9.18
C ILE A 142 -10.15 32.72 10.29
N GLU A 143 -10.72 31.73 10.97
CA GLU A 143 -10.02 31.00 12.04
C GLU A 143 -8.83 30.20 11.48
N LEU A 144 -8.94 29.64 10.26
CA LEU A 144 -7.83 29.02 9.55
C LEU A 144 -6.71 30.03 9.22
N GLY A 145 -7.06 31.23 8.74
CA GLY A 145 -6.07 32.29 8.50
C GLY A 145 -5.35 32.72 9.78
N THR A 146 -6.09 32.88 10.87
CA THR A 146 -5.55 33.22 12.20
C THR A 146 -4.58 32.15 12.72
N LEU A 147 -4.89 30.88 12.45
CA LEU A 147 -4.06 29.74 12.80
C LEU A 147 -2.77 29.67 11.95
N HIS A 148 -2.88 29.92 10.64
CA HIS A 148 -1.76 29.82 9.70
C HIS A 148 -0.79 30.99 9.79
N GLY A 149 -1.27 32.20 10.03
CA GLY A 149 -0.48 33.44 10.02
C GLY A 149 0.84 33.36 10.81
N PRO A 150 0.82 32.98 12.11
CA PRO A 150 2.02 32.96 12.95
C PRO A 150 3.09 31.92 12.56
N LEU A 151 2.71 30.85 11.83
CA LEU A 151 3.60 29.75 11.46
C LEU A 151 3.96 29.76 9.99
N LEU A 152 3.50 30.74 9.22
CA LEU A 152 3.75 30.79 7.79
C LEU A 152 5.24 31.02 7.51
N GLY A 153 5.89 30.03 6.89
CA GLY A 153 7.33 30.07 6.62
C GLY A 153 8.25 29.80 7.82
N ASP A 154 7.73 29.38 8.97
CA ASP A 154 8.55 28.97 10.14
C ASP A 154 9.31 27.64 9.87
N THR A 155 10.53 27.76 9.37
CA THR A 155 11.38 26.59 9.04
C THR A 155 11.76 25.75 10.26
N ALA A 156 11.57 26.21 11.50
CA ALA A 156 11.88 25.42 12.68
C ALA A 156 11.00 24.15 12.79
N LEU A 157 9.78 24.21 12.25
CA LEU A 157 8.88 23.05 12.18
C LEU A 157 9.22 22.11 11.01
N ALA A 158 9.87 22.61 9.96
CA ALA A 158 10.25 21.82 8.79
C ALA A 158 11.24 20.69 9.12
N GLU A 159 12.07 20.86 10.15
CA GLU A 159 13.12 19.91 10.53
C GLU A 159 12.64 18.85 11.54
N ALA A 160 11.37 18.86 11.94
CA ALA A 160 10.83 17.93 12.92
C ALA A 160 10.52 16.55 12.29
N PRO A 161 11.25 15.47 12.60
CA PRO A 161 11.06 14.16 11.95
C PRO A 161 9.69 13.52 12.24
N TRP A 162 9.08 13.86 13.38
CA TRP A 162 7.74 13.41 13.76
C TRP A 162 6.64 14.04 12.89
N LEU A 163 6.89 15.23 12.34
CA LEU A 163 5.93 16.00 11.54
C LEU A 163 6.03 15.63 10.06
N ASN A 164 7.26 15.48 9.55
CA ASN A 164 7.55 15.22 8.14
C ASN A 164 7.99 13.77 7.92
N ARG A 165 7.02 12.87 7.75
CA ARG A 165 7.26 11.51 7.30
C ARG A 165 6.91 11.40 5.82
N GLU A 166 7.80 10.80 5.03
CA GLU A 166 7.51 10.50 3.62
C GLU A 166 6.35 9.51 3.53
N ALA A 167 5.28 9.88 2.84
CA ALA A 167 4.26 8.94 2.43
C ALA A 167 4.71 8.33 1.08
N PRO A 168 4.69 7.00 0.91
CA PRO A 168 5.20 6.33 -0.28
C PRO A 168 4.25 6.45 -1.50
N LEU A 169 3.41 7.48 -1.56
CA LEU A 169 2.44 7.64 -2.62
C LEU A 169 3.14 8.17 -3.88
N ASN A 170 3.23 7.31 -4.90
CA ASN A 170 3.73 7.63 -6.23
C ASN A 170 2.64 7.35 -7.28
N GLN A 171 2.92 7.72 -8.53
CA GLN A 171 1.98 7.59 -9.64
C GLN A 171 1.48 6.16 -9.85
N SER A 172 2.33 5.14 -9.67
CA SER A 172 1.94 3.74 -9.79
C SER A 172 0.96 3.33 -8.68
N MET A 173 1.23 3.74 -7.44
CA MET A 173 0.39 3.40 -6.30
C MET A 173 -0.98 4.08 -6.39
N ILE A 174 -1.03 5.38 -6.70
CA ILE A 174 -2.29 6.09 -6.88
C ILE A 174 -3.07 5.58 -8.10
N ALA A 175 -2.40 5.15 -9.18
CA ALA A 175 -3.06 4.53 -10.33
C ALA A 175 -3.75 3.21 -9.94
N GLY A 176 -3.09 2.36 -9.14
CA GLY A 176 -3.70 1.13 -8.63
C GLY A 176 -4.91 1.40 -7.73
N LEU A 177 -4.79 2.36 -6.79
CA LEU A 177 -5.91 2.78 -5.94
C LEU A 177 -7.07 3.38 -6.76
N TYR A 178 -6.75 4.15 -7.80
CA TYR A 178 -7.74 4.74 -8.69
C TYR A 178 -8.46 3.70 -9.54
N ALA A 179 -7.77 2.66 -10.01
CA ALA A 179 -8.41 1.54 -10.70
C ALA A 179 -9.44 0.84 -9.80
N GLY A 180 -9.06 0.54 -8.54
CA GLY A 180 -9.99 -0.01 -7.55
C GLY A 180 -11.15 0.95 -7.21
N PHE A 181 -10.89 2.25 -7.19
CA PHE A 181 -11.92 3.28 -7.01
C PHE A 181 -12.92 3.30 -8.17
N LEU A 182 -12.45 3.17 -9.41
CA LEU A 182 -13.29 3.09 -10.61
C LEU A 182 -14.14 1.82 -10.63
N ASP A 183 -13.60 0.69 -10.22
CA ASP A 183 -14.39 -0.56 -10.08
C ASP A 183 -15.52 -0.37 -9.06
N ARG A 184 -15.22 0.28 -7.93
CA ARG A 184 -16.18 0.49 -6.84
C ARG A 184 -17.25 1.55 -7.14
N TYR A 185 -16.87 2.65 -7.78
CA TYR A 185 -17.71 3.85 -7.89
C TYR A 185 -17.83 4.42 -9.31
N GLY A 186 -17.21 3.83 -10.32
CA GLY A 186 -17.08 4.37 -11.68
C GLY A 186 -18.41 4.84 -12.27
N ASP A 187 -19.48 4.07 -12.09
CA ASP A 187 -20.83 4.38 -12.59
C ASP A 187 -21.47 5.62 -11.93
N ARG A 188 -20.93 6.06 -10.79
CA ARG A 188 -21.38 7.23 -10.03
C ARG A 188 -20.54 8.48 -10.33
N ILE A 189 -19.51 8.39 -11.16
CA ILE A 189 -18.60 9.49 -11.48
C ILE A 189 -19.04 10.16 -12.79
N ALA A 190 -19.32 11.46 -12.73
CA ALA A 190 -19.63 12.23 -13.93
C ALA A 190 -18.41 12.29 -14.88
N PRO A 191 -18.59 12.30 -16.21
CA PRO A 191 -17.48 12.28 -17.17
C PRO A 191 -16.43 13.38 -16.96
N ALA A 192 -16.86 14.59 -16.62
CA ALA A 192 -15.94 15.70 -16.36
C ALA A 192 -15.07 15.46 -15.10
N HIS A 193 -15.63 14.82 -14.07
CA HIS A 193 -14.89 14.48 -12.85
C HIS A 193 -13.92 13.32 -13.11
N ARG A 194 -14.33 12.36 -13.94
CA ARG A 194 -13.44 11.29 -14.40
C ARG A 194 -12.21 11.86 -15.12
N THR A 195 -12.40 12.83 -16.02
CA THR A 195 -11.27 13.52 -16.67
C THR A 195 -10.32 14.19 -15.67
N VAL A 196 -10.84 14.78 -14.60
CA VAL A 196 -10.01 15.36 -13.54
C VAL A 196 -9.16 14.28 -12.87
N CYS A 197 -9.77 13.16 -12.48
CA CYS A 197 -9.05 12.05 -11.85
C CYS A 197 -8.00 11.45 -12.80
N ASP A 198 -8.37 11.15 -14.06
CA ASP A 198 -7.47 10.60 -15.07
C ASP A 198 -6.23 11.50 -15.28
N ARG A 199 -6.43 12.82 -15.39
CA ARG A 199 -5.34 13.80 -15.56
C ARG A 199 -4.45 13.89 -14.33
N LEU A 200 -5.03 13.93 -13.13
CA LEU A 200 -4.26 13.97 -11.88
C LEU A 200 -3.41 12.69 -11.72
N VAL A 201 -4.03 11.52 -11.88
CA VAL A 201 -3.37 10.22 -11.74
C VAL A 201 -2.28 10.06 -12.79
N GLY A 202 -2.55 10.38 -14.06
CA GLY A 202 -1.56 10.24 -15.13
C GLY A 202 -0.38 11.22 -15.09
N ALA A 203 -0.49 12.31 -14.32
CA ALA A 203 0.56 13.32 -14.16
C ALA A 203 1.10 13.38 -12.73
N PHE A 204 0.77 12.42 -11.87
CA PHE A 204 0.94 12.56 -10.42
C PHE A 204 2.39 12.81 -9.99
N ASP A 205 3.35 12.03 -10.50
CA ASP A 205 4.76 12.20 -10.12
C ASP A 205 5.33 13.52 -10.65
N ALA A 206 4.96 13.89 -11.88
CA ALA A 206 5.37 15.16 -12.47
C ALA A 206 4.75 16.36 -11.74
N TYR A 207 3.50 16.25 -11.30
CA TYR A 207 2.82 17.23 -10.46
C TYR A 207 3.54 17.41 -9.12
N GLN A 208 3.81 16.32 -8.40
CA GLN A 208 4.55 16.38 -7.13
C GLN A 208 5.94 17.00 -7.31
N ALA A 209 6.68 16.60 -8.35
CA ALA A 209 7.99 17.17 -8.66
C ALA A 209 7.92 18.67 -8.96
N THR A 210 6.91 19.11 -9.70
CA THR A 210 6.68 20.53 -10.04
C THR A 210 6.39 21.35 -8.79
N GLU A 211 5.51 20.86 -7.91
CA GLU A 211 5.17 21.54 -6.66
C GLU A 211 6.37 21.58 -5.70
N ALA A 212 7.17 20.51 -5.63
CA ALA A 212 8.39 20.47 -4.84
C ALA A 212 9.45 21.49 -5.33
N GLN A 213 9.64 21.62 -6.65
CA GLN A 213 10.61 22.54 -7.25
C GLN A 213 10.20 24.01 -7.17
N ARG A 214 8.89 24.31 -7.12
CA ARG A 214 8.40 25.69 -7.08
C ARG A 214 8.82 26.47 -5.84
N GLY A 215 9.12 25.80 -4.73
CA GLY A 215 9.54 26.46 -3.50
C GLY A 215 8.49 27.42 -2.92
N GLY A 216 7.20 27.12 -3.12
CA GLY A 216 6.11 27.93 -2.57
C GLY A 216 6.14 28.02 -1.04
N VAL A 217 5.47 29.03 -0.49
CA VAL A 217 5.42 29.24 0.98
C VAL A 217 4.83 28.01 1.65
N ARG A 218 5.58 27.48 2.61
CA ARG A 218 5.19 26.32 3.43
C ARG A 218 4.68 26.77 4.79
N GLY A 219 3.85 25.95 5.41
CA GLY A 219 3.25 26.21 6.69
C GLY A 219 2.76 24.94 7.36
N LEU A 220 2.19 25.11 8.54
CA LEU A 220 1.45 24.05 9.21
C LEU A 220 0.23 23.69 8.35
N VAL A 221 0.02 22.40 8.12
CA VAL A 221 -1.14 21.87 7.41
C VAL A 221 -1.83 20.89 8.35
N HIS A 222 -3.10 21.14 8.67
CA HIS A 222 -3.95 20.19 9.38
C HIS A 222 -4.12 18.91 8.58
N GLY A 223 -4.36 19.00 7.26
CA GLY A 223 -4.41 17.85 6.34
C GLY A 223 -5.77 17.13 6.29
N ASP A 224 -6.71 17.50 7.14
CA ASP A 224 -8.12 17.05 7.10
C ASP A 224 -9.07 18.15 7.61
N TYR A 225 -8.85 19.40 7.19
CA TYR A 225 -9.64 20.57 7.60
C TYR A 225 -11.01 20.60 6.88
N ARG A 226 -11.96 19.81 7.39
CA ARG A 226 -13.31 19.63 6.84
C ARG A 226 -14.39 19.69 7.92
N LEU A 227 -15.66 19.79 7.54
CA LEU A 227 -16.75 20.12 8.49
C LEU A 227 -16.93 19.14 9.63
N ASP A 228 -16.70 17.85 9.39
CA ASP A 228 -16.80 16.82 10.43
C ASP A 228 -15.74 17.00 11.54
N ASN A 229 -14.67 17.77 11.28
CA ASN A 229 -13.60 18.13 12.23
C ASN A 229 -13.73 19.57 12.78
N LEU A 230 -14.84 20.26 12.47
CA LEU A 230 -15.11 21.63 12.90
C LEU A 230 -16.30 21.67 13.86
N LEU A 231 -16.07 22.11 15.09
CA LEU A 231 -17.09 22.28 16.13
C LEU A 231 -17.48 23.76 16.26
N PHE A 232 -18.64 24.12 15.74
CA PHE A 232 -19.15 25.50 15.75
C PHE A 232 -19.80 25.82 17.10
N GLY A 233 -19.27 26.83 17.79
CA GLY A 233 -19.79 27.28 19.07
C GLY A 233 -21.21 27.85 18.94
N VAL A 234 -22.07 27.49 19.88
CA VAL A 234 -23.39 28.12 20.03
C VAL A 234 -23.43 29.03 21.26
N ALA A 235 -24.58 29.62 21.57
CA ALA A 235 -24.71 30.51 22.73
C ALA A 235 -24.21 29.83 24.02
N GLY A 236 -23.21 30.43 24.67
CA GLY A 236 -22.57 29.91 25.87
C GLY A 236 -21.27 29.12 25.62
N ALA A 237 -20.85 28.93 24.38
CA ALA A 237 -19.54 28.36 24.04
C ALA A 237 -18.40 29.32 24.37
N ASP A 238 -17.28 28.77 24.84
CA ASP A 238 -16.05 29.53 25.10
C ASP A 238 -15.38 30.01 23.81
N ARG A 239 -15.68 29.38 22.68
CA ARG A 239 -15.05 29.60 21.38
C ARG A 239 -16.08 29.62 20.26
N PRO A 240 -15.91 30.46 19.23
CA PRO A 240 -16.79 30.45 18.06
C PRO A 240 -16.56 29.19 17.20
N LEU A 241 -15.34 28.66 17.18
CA LEU A 241 -14.95 27.46 16.45
C LEU A 241 -13.90 26.69 17.25
N THR A 242 -14.01 25.37 17.26
CA THR A 242 -12.94 24.47 17.72
C THR A 242 -12.60 23.47 16.61
N VAL A 243 -11.33 23.44 16.21
CA VAL A 243 -10.77 22.51 15.22
C VAL A 243 -10.19 21.31 15.96
N VAL A 244 -10.61 20.11 15.58
CA VAL A 244 -10.23 18.86 16.22
C VAL A 244 -9.59 17.90 15.22
N ASP A 245 -8.97 16.84 15.76
CA ASP A 245 -8.37 15.74 15.00
C ASP A 245 -7.10 16.10 14.20
N TRP A 246 -6.06 16.49 14.92
CA TRP A 246 -4.77 16.92 14.37
C TRP A 246 -3.83 15.75 14.02
N GLN A 247 -4.37 14.56 13.75
CA GLN A 247 -3.60 13.34 13.48
C GLN A 247 -2.87 13.36 12.13
N THR A 248 -3.39 14.13 11.18
CA THR A 248 -2.84 14.31 9.82
C THR A 248 -1.95 15.54 9.69
N VAL A 249 -1.62 16.21 10.81
CA VAL A 249 -0.82 17.43 10.81
C VAL A 249 0.55 17.20 10.17
N SER A 250 0.96 18.13 9.32
CA SER A 250 2.21 18.07 8.57
C SER A 250 2.77 19.46 8.31
N TRP A 251 3.98 19.51 7.75
CA TRP A 251 4.56 20.72 7.21
C TRP A 251 4.58 20.64 5.68
N GLY A 252 3.77 21.48 5.02
CA GLY A 252 3.51 21.35 3.59
C GLY A 252 3.19 22.69 2.92
N PRO A 253 2.69 22.67 1.67
CA PRO A 253 2.19 23.86 1.00
C PRO A 253 1.13 24.55 1.87
N ALA A 254 1.34 25.83 2.20
CA ALA A 254 0.56 26.47 3.27
C ALA A 254 -0.94 26.62 2.98
N LEU A 255 -1.35 26.47 1.71
CA LEU A 255 -2.74 26.68 1.29
C LEU A 255 -3.50 25.37 1.09
N THR A 256 -2.92 24.23 1.45
CA THR A 256 -3.56 22.91 1.32
C THR A 256 -4.89 22.85 2.05
N ASP A 257 -4.96 23.29 3.32
CA ASP A 257 -6.21 23.23 4.08
C ASP A 257 -7.28 24.19 3.55
N LEU A 258 -6.89 25.38 3.09
CA LEU A 258 -7.84 26.31 2.48
C LEU A 258 -8.40 25.74 1.18
N ALA A 259 -7.54 25.13 0.35
CA ALA A 259 -7.97 24.48 -0.88
C ALA A 259 -8.88 23.28 -0.61
N TYR A 260 -8.52 22.47 0.39
CA TYR A 260 -9.33 21.35 0.83
C TYR A 260 -10.70 21.82 1.31
N PHE A 261 -10.75 22.76 2.25
CA PHE A 261 -11.99 23.31 2.79
C PHE A 261 -12.90 23.89 1.72
N LEU A 262 -12.39 24.77 0.84
CA LEU A 262 -13.17 25.34 -0.26
C LEU A 262 -13.63 24.27 -1.25
N GLY A 263 -12.86 23.18 -1.38
CA GLY A 263 -13.17 22.08 -2.26
C GLY A 263 -14.27 21.15 -1.75
N CYS A 264 -14.53 21.08 -0.46
CA CYS A 264 -15.49 20.14 0.13
C CYS A 264 -16.62 20.78 0.94
N ALA A 265 -16.33 21.79 1.75
CA ALA A 265 -17.21 22.23 2.82
C ALA A 265 -18.45 23.02 2.36
N LEU A 266 -18.53 23.42 1.08
CA LEU A 266 -19.60 24.27 0.57
C LEU A 266 -20.35 23.61 -0.58
N PRO A 267 -21.68 23.82 -0.70
CA PRO A 267 -22.37 23.62 -1.96
C PRO A 267 -21.71 24.44 -3.07
N ALA A 268 -21.52 23.84 -4.26
CA ALA A 268 -20.72 24.48 -5.31
C ALA A 268 -21.28 25.82 -5.81
N ALA A 269 -22.61 25.99 -5.80
CA ALA A 269 -23.24 27.26 -6.15
C ALA A 269 -22.84 28.39 -5.18
N ASP A 270 -22.87 28.09 -3.88
CA ASP A 270 -22.53 29.03 -2.81
C ASP A 270 -21.03 29.35 -2.84
N ARG A 271 -20.17 28.33 -3.03
CA ARG A 271 -18.74 28.52 -3.24
C ARG A 271 -18.47 29.48 -4.40
N ARG A 272 -19.08 29.27 -5.57
CA ARG A 272 -18.88 30.13 -6.75
C ARG A 272 -19.31 31.57 -6.50
N ALA A 273 -20.44 31.76 -5.82
CA ALA A 273 -20.98 33.09 -5.53
C ALA A 273 -20.10 33.88 -4.54
N HIS A 274 -19.41 33.19 -3.64
CA HIS A 274 -18.67 33.81 -2.53
C HIS A 274 -17.14 33.58 -2.56
N TYR A 275 -16.61 32.97 -3.63
CA TYR A 275 -15.22 32.49 -3.70
C TYR A 275 -14.20 33.57 -3.34
N ASP A 276 -14.26 34.71 -4.01
CA ASP A 276 -13.33 35.83 -3.78
C ASP A 276 -13.46 36.42 -2.37
N ALA A 277 -14.66 36.40 -1.79
CA ALA A 277 -14.88 36.90 -0.43
C ALA A 277 -14.24 35.97 0.61
N LEU A 278 -14.32 34.65 0.39
CA LEU A 278 -13.69 33.65 1.26
C LEU A 278 -12.16 33.74 1.18
N LEU A 279 -11.59 33.88 -0.02
CA LEU A 279 -10.14 34.06 -0.19
C LEU A 279 -9.64 35.35 0.48
N ARG A 280 -10.38 36.46 0.35
CA ARG A 280 -10.06 37.71 1.03
C ARG A 280 -10.14 37.58 2.55
N ALA A 281 -11.20 36.96 3.06
CA ALA A 281 -11.37 36.77 4.50
C ALA A 281 -10.23 35.95 5.12
N TYR A 282 -9.79 34.89 4.45
CA TYR A 282 -8.60 34.14 4.85
C TYR A 282 -7.33 35.00 4.81
N HIS A 283 -7.11 35.71 3.70
CA HIS A 283 -5.91 36.55 3.52
C HIS A 283 -5.81 37.64 4.57
N ASP A 284 -6.91 38.36 4.83
CA ASP A 284 -6.98 39.40 5.87
C ASP A 284 -6.68 38.81 7.27
N ALA A 285 -7.13 37.59 7.54
CA ALA A 285 -6.93 36.90 8.81
C ALA A 285 -5.50 36.36 9.02
N LEU A 286 -4.69 36.20 7.97
CA LEU A 286 -3.26 35.86 8.11
C LEU A 286 -2.47 36.94 8.86
N GLY A 287 -2.98 38.18 8.88
CA GLY A 287 -2.34 39.33 9.51
C GLY A 287 -1.40 40.10 8.57
N PRO A 288 -1.01 41.33 8.98
CA PRO A 288 -0.29 42.25 8.10
C PRO A 288 1.14 41.83 7.75
N ASP A 289 1.75 40.93 8.54
CA ASP A 289 3.12 40.46 8.35
C ASP A 289 3.21 39.19 7.47
N ALA A 290 2.08 38.67 7.00
CA ALA A 290 2.05 37.46 6.21
C ALA A 290 2.74 37.65 4.84
N PRO A 291 3.69 36.79 4.44
CA PRO A 291 4.44 36.91 3.19
C PRO A 291 3.65 36.56 1.91
N LEU A 292 2.31 36.57 1.95
CA LEU A 292 1.44 36.22 0.82
C LEU A 292 0.59 37.42 0.41
N ALA A 293 0.56 37.74 -0.88
CA ALA A 293 -0.48 38.58 -1.45
C ALA A 293 -1.75 37.75 -1.72
N LEU A 294 -2.91 38.42 -1.86
CA LEU A 294 -4.17 37.76 -2.21
C LEU A 294 -4.07 36.93 -3.51
N GLY A 295 -3.27 37.38 -4.48
CA GLY A 295 -3.01 36.63 -5.71
C GLY A 295 -2.24 35.32 -5.47
N ASP A 296 -1.31 35.31 -4.52
CA ASP A 296 -0.60 34.09 -4.11
C ASP A 296 -1.56 33.13 -3.39
N VAL A 297 -2.51 33.68 -2.63
CA VAL A 297 -3.59 32.89 -2.01
C VAL A 297 -4.42 32.17 -3.07
N ALA A 298 -4.88 32.91 -4.09
CA ALA A 298 -5.68 32.33 -5.17
C ALA A 298 -4.91 31.25 -5.97
N GLU A 299 -3.65 31.51 -6.34
CA GLU A 299 -2.84 30.56 -7.11
C GLU A 299 -2.46 29.32 -6.28
N GLY A 300 -2.12 29.48 -5.00
CA GLY A 300 -1.81 28.34 -4.14
C GLY A 300 -3.06 27.48 -3.87
N VAL A 301 -4.23 28.09 -3.68
CA VAL A 301 -5.50 27.34 -3.57
C VAL A 301 -5.81 26.58 -4.85
N ARG A 302 -5.65 27.23 -6.01
CA ARG A 302 -5.85 26.59 -7.32
C ARG A 302 -4.97 25.35 -7.46
N ARG A 303 -3.68 25.45 -7.18
CA ARG A 303 -2.74 24.32 -7.28
C ARG A 303 -3.01 23.20 -6.29
N GLN A 304 -3.37 23.54 -5.05
CA GLN A 304 -3.61 22.55 -4.01
C GLN A 304 -5.03 21.95 -4.05
N SER A 305 -5.90 22.39 -4.96
CA SER A 305 -7.26 21.84 -5.13
C SER A 305 -7.30 20.33 -5.44
N PHE A 306 -6.22 19.78 -6.02
CA PHE A 306 -6.08 18.34 -6.28
C PHE A 306 -5.93 17.49 -5.01
N PHE A 307 -5.50 18.08 -3.90
CA PHE A 307 -5.31 17.35 -2.64
C PHE A 307 -6.59 16.64 -2.21
N GLY A 308 -7.75 17.31 -2.34
CA GLY A 308 -9.03 16.71 -1.99
C GLY A 308 -9.50 15.60 -2.94
N VAL A 309 -9.17 15.69 -4.23
CA VAL A 309 -9.43 14.60 -5.20
C VAL A 309 -8.62 13.37 -4.82
N MET A 310 -7.34 13.55 -4.50
CA MET A 310 -6.47 12.48 -4.01
C MET A 310 -6.99 11.87 -2.71
N MET A 311 -7.37 12.69 -1.72
CA MET A 311 -7.93 12.21 -0.46
C MET A 311 -9.21 11.39 -0.68
N ALA A 312 -10.12 11.83 -1.55
CA ALA A 312 -11.33 11.06 -1.86
C ALA A 312 -11.03 9.67 -2.46
N ILE A 313 -10.05 9.58 -3.37
CA ILE A 313 -9.62 8.31 -3.97
C ILE A 313 -8.96 7.41 -2.91
N VAL A 314 -7.91 7.92 -2.25
CA VAL A 314 -7.07 7.13 -1.34
C VAL A 314 -7.86 6.68 -0.12
N SER A 315 -8.52 7.61 0.59
CA SER A 315 -9.20 7.29 1.85
C SER A 315 -10.34 6.29 1.64
N SER A 316 -11.11 6.40 0.55
CA SER A 316 -12.23 5.49 0.29
C SER A 316 -11.80 4.05 -0.01
N MET A 317 -10.54 3.84 -0.42
CA MET A 317 -9.97 2.52 -0.67
C MET A 317 -9.32 1.90 0.57
N LEU A 318 -9.01 2.70 1.59
CA LEU A 318 -8.31 2.25 2.80
C LEU A 318 -9.22 2.05 4.02
N VAL A 319 -10.44 2.62 4.02
CA VAL A 319 -11.38 2.49 5.13
C VAL A 319 -12.49 1.48 4.86
N GLU A 320 -13.09 0.96 5.93
CA GLU A 320 -14.26 0.09 5.84
C GLU A 320 -15.44 0.80 5.16
N ARG A 321 -16.16 0.05 4.32
CA ARG A 321 -17.31 0.57 3.59
C ARG A 321 -18.52 0.72 4.49
N THR A 322 -19.13 1.88 4.43
CA THR A 322 -20.45 2.15 5.05
C THR A 322 -21.27 2.99 4.08
N GLU A 323 -22.60 2.90 4.14
CA GLU A 323 -23.46 3.69 3.26
C GLU A 323 -23.24 5.20 3.44
N ARG A 324 -23.05 5.66 4.68
CA ARG A 324 -22.69 7.07 4.95
C ARG A 324 -21.31 7.42 4.39
N GLY A 325 -20.31 6.57 4.58
CA GLY A 325 -18.95 6.77 4.06
C GLY A 325 -18.92 6.85 2.54
N ASP A 326 -19.56 5.91 1.86
CA ASP A 326 -19.69 5.89 0.39
C ASP A 326 -20.44 7.11 -0.15
N ARG A 327 -21.39 7.67 0.62
CA ARG A 327 -22.05 8.94 0.27
C ARG A 327 -21.11 10.13 0.46
N MET A 328 -20.43 10.19 1.60
CA MET A 328 -19.47 11.25 1.92
C MET A 328 -18.34 11.31 0.88
N PHE A 329 -17.67 10.20 0.57
CA PHE A 329 -16.56 10.19 -0.40
C PHE A 329 -17.00 10.61 -1.81
N MET A 330 -18.21 10.24 -2.24
CA MET A 330 -18.72 10.69 -3.54
C MET A 330 -19.10 12.16 -3.56
N THR A 331 -19.63 12.70 -2.46
CA THR A 331 -19.83 14.15 -2.30
C THR A 331 -18.49 14.89 -2.32
N LEU A 332 -17.49 14.40 -1.58
CA LEU A 332 -16.13 14.98 -1.56
C LEU A 332 -15.53 14.99 -2.97
N LEU A 333 -15.50 13.83 -3.65
CA LEU A 333 -14.97 13.73 -5.01
C LEU A 333 -15.66 14.72 -5.94
N GLN A 334 -16.99 14.76 -5.94
CA GLN A 334 -17.75 15.67 -6.78
C GLN A 334 -17.34 17.13 -6.53
N ARG A 335 -17.40 17.60 -5.28
CA ARG A 335 -17.16 19.01 -4.95
C ARG A 335 -15.71 19.44 -5.22
N HIS A 336 -14.73 18.55 -4.98
CA HIS A 336 -13.33 18.79 -5.29
C HIS A 336 -13.06 18.82 -6.79
N CYS A 337 -13.63 17.89 -7.57
CA CYS A 337 -13.51 17.93 -9.03
C CYS A 337 -14.15 19.20 -9.60
N GLU A 338 -15.31 19.62 -9.09
CA GLU A 338 -15.90 20.90 -9.47
C GLU A 338 -15.00 22.09 -9.09
N HIS A 339 -14.27 22.04 -7.98
CA HIS A 339 -13.33 23.09 -7.57
C HIS A 339 -12.15 23.22 -8.53
N VAL A 340 -11.57 22.07 -8.89
CA VAL A 340 -10.49 21.96 -9.89
C VAL A 340 -10.94 22.57 -11.21
N LEU A 341 -12.16 22.27 -11.66
CA LEU A 341 -12.71 22.80 -12.91
C LEU A 341 -13.02 24.30 -12.82
N ASP A 342 -13.65 24.76 -11.74
CA ASP A 342 -14.00 26.17 -11.54
C ASP A 342 -12.76 27.09 -11.48
N THR A 343 -11.63 26.57 -11.01
CA THR A 343 -10.35 27.30 -10.89
C THR A 343 -9.40 27.06 -12.05
N ASP A 344 -9.81 26.29 -13.07
CA ASP A 344 -8.96 25.86 -14.18
C ASP A 344 -7.63 25.24 -13.70
N ALA A 345 -7.65 24.48 -12.60
CA ALA A 345 -6.44 23.91 -12.03
C ALA A 345 -5.82 22.82 -12.92
N LEU A 346 -6.59 22.22 -13.85
CA LEU A 346 -6.06 21.25 -14.81
C LEU A 346 -4.94 21.80 -15.69
N THR A 347 -4.91 23.11 -15.96
CA THR A 347 -3.84 23.74 -16.75
C THR A 347 -2.56 23.94 -15.96
N THR A 348 -2.57 23.72 -14.64
CA THR A 348 -1.35 23.70 -13.81
C THR A 348 -0.70 22.32 -13.76
N LEU A 349 -1.38 21.26 -14.21
CA LEU A 349 -0.80 19.92 -14.29
C LEU A 349 0.15 19.82 -15.50
N PRO A 350 1.31 19.18 -15.33
CA PRO A 350 2.12 18.73 -16.46
C PRO A 350 1.34 17.79 -17.38
N ASP A 351 1.84 17.58 -18.59
CA ASP A 351 1.28 16.55 -19.46
C ASP A 351 1.43 15.16 -18.80
N PRO A 352 0.44 14.28 -18.94
CA PRO A 352 0.53 12.92 -18.42
C PRO A 352 1.72 12.21 -19.05
N VAL A 353 2.58 11.62 -18.22
CA VAL A 353 3.71 10.80 -18.68
C VAL A 353 3.48 9.39 -18.18
N ALA A 354 3.41 8.43 -19.11
CA ALA A 354 3.43 7.03 -18.72
C ALA A 354 4.80 6.73 -18.08
N PRO A 355 4.85 6.20 -16.85
CA PRO A 355 6.11 5.96 -16.18
C PRO A 355 6.90 4.88 -16.96
N GLU A 356 8.18 5.13 -17.22
CA GLU A 356 9.03 4.15 -17.89
C GLU A 356 9.17 2.89 -17.03
N PRO A 357 9.06 1.67 -17.60
CA PRO A 357 9.21 0.43 -16.86
C PRO A 357 10.57 0.34 -16.16
N LEU A 358 10.57 -0.05 -14.87
CA LEU A 358 11.81 -0.16 -14.11
C LEU A 358 12.67 -1.31 -14.62
N ARG A 359 13.98 -1.10 -14.58
CA ARG A 359 14.98 -2.13 -14.92
C ARG A 359 15.83 -2.45 -13.69
N PRO A 360 16.16 -3.73 -13.44
CA PRO A 360 17.13 -4.08 -12.42
C PRO A 360 18.53 -3.60 -12.82
N CYS A 361 19.40 -3.42 -11.82
CA CYS A 361 20.83 -3.20 -12.04
C CYS A 361 21.63 -4.49 -11.80
N ALA A 362 22.93 -4.47 -12.10
CA ALA A 362 23.79 -5.64 -11.92
C ALA A 362 23.91 -6.07 -10.46
N ASP A 363 23.81 -5.13 -9.51
CA ASP A 363 23.87 -5.44 -8.07
C ASP A 363 22.64 -6.21 -7.60
N ASP A 364 21.49 -6.04 -8.27
CA ASP A 364 20.25 -6.77 -7.96
C ASP A 364 20.41 -8.29 -8.20
N GLU A 365 21.43 -8.78 -8.92
CA GLU A 365 21.73 -10.22 -9.11
C GLU A 365 22.49 -10.85 -7.94
N ALA A 366 23.17 -10.02 -7.13
CA ALA A 366 23.97 -10.50 -6.02
C ALA A 366 23.09 -10.85 -4.81
N PRO A 367 23.58 -11.69 -3.88
CA PRO A 367 22.88 -11.94 -2.63
C PRO A 367 22.83 -10.65 -1.79
N HIS A 368 21.66 -10.35 -1.24
CA HIS A 368 21.47 -9.16 -0.42
C HIS A 368 21.73 -9.43 1.07
N ALA A 369 22.05 -8.37 1.82
CA ALA A 369 22.14 -8.44 3.27
C ALA A 369 20.73 -8.61 3.87
N PRO A 370 20.50 -9.62 4.73
CA PRO A 370 19.22 -9.80 5.40
C PRO A 370 18.97 -8.70 6.43
N THR A 371 17.72 -8.27 6.52
CA THR A 371 17.21 -7.45 7.62
C THR A 371 16.69 -8.37 8.75
N ASP A 372 16.25 -7.83 9.88
CA ASP A 372 15.91 -8.62 11.08
C ASP A 372 14.52 -9.30 11.02
N GLU A 373 13.73 -9.08 9.97
CA GLU A 373 12.38 -9.63 9.85
C GLU A 373 12.38 -11.17 9.73
N PRO A 374 11.57 -11.90 10.52
CA PRO A 374 11.64 -13.37 10.59
C PRO A 374 11.45 -14.13 9.28
N LEU A 375 10.72 -13.53 8.33
CA LEU A 375 10.41 -14.10 7.02
C LEU A 375 11.21 -13.44 5.88
N TRP A 376 12.31 -12.75 6.20
CA TRP A 376 13.23 -12.29 5.17
C TRP A 376 13.78 -13.48 4.38
N SER A 377 13.60 -13.44 3.06
CA SER A 377 14.04 -14.48 2.15
C SER A 377 14.74 -13.88 0.93
N GLU A 378 15.89 -14.43 0.59
CA GLU A 378 16.51 -14.31 -0.73
C GLU A 378 16.04 -15.49 -1.58
N SER A 379 15.71 -15.32 -2.85
CA SER A 379 15.19 -16.41 -3.68
C SER A 379 15.58 -16.27 -5.14
N TRP A 380 16.22 -17.29 -5.70
CA TRP A 380 16.48 -17.42 -7.14
C TRP A 380 15.61 -18.52 -7.72
N TYR A 381 15.03 -18.22 -8.88
CA TYR A 381 14.14 -19.11 -9.61
C TYR A 381 14.49 -19.12 -11.09
N ALA A 382 14.37 -20.28 -11.74
CA ALA A 382 14.27 -20.33 -13.19
C ALA A 382 13.52 -21.56 -13.68
N ASP A 383 12.97 -21.46 -14.89
CA ASP A 383 12.20 -22.52 -15.54
C ASP A 383 12.52 -22.66 -17.03
N PHE A 384 12.06 -23.77 -17.61
CA PHE A 384 12.14 -24.02 -19.04
C PHE A 384 11.00 -24.92 -19.51
N VAL A 385 10.66 -24.83 -20.80
CA VAL A 385 9.69 -25.73 -21.44
C VAL A 385 10.17 -26.11 -22.84
N ASP A 386 10.34 -27.41 -23.07
CA ASP A 386 10.44 -28.00 -24.39
C ASP A 386 9.13 -28.70 -24.77
N ALA A 387 8.28 -27.97 -25.48
CA ALA A 387 6.99 -28.48 -25.91
C ALA A 387 7.09 -29.57 -27.00
N ALA A 388 8.19 -29.66 -27.73
CA ALA A 388 8.41 -30.69 -28.75
C ALA A 388 8.72 -32.04 -28.08
N GLN A 389 9.47 -32.02 -26.97
CA GLN A 389 9.74 -33.20 -26.14
C GLN A 389 8.66 -33.45 -25.07
N GLY A 390 7.69 -32.53 -24.93
CA GLY A 390 6.64 -32.58 -23.91
C GLY A 390 7.21 -32.54 -22.49
N PHE A 391 8.27 -31.76 -22.28
CA PHE A 391 9.09 -31.77 -21.08
C PHE A 391 9.33 -30.35 -20.58
N GLY A 392 9.15 -30.14 -19.28
CA GLY A 392 9.47 -28.87 -18.64
C GLY A 392 10.10 -29.11 -17.28
N GLY A 393 10.81 -28.11 -16.78
CA GLY A 393 11.30 -28.11 -15.42
C GLY A 393 11.45 -26.72 -14.84
N TRP A 394 11.57 -26.67 -13.54
CA TRP A 394 11.86 -25.46 -12.80
C TRP A 394 12.71 -25.74 -11.56
N PHE A 395 13.46 -24.74 -11.12
CA PHE A 395 14.22 -24.80 -9.89
C PHE A 395 14.00 -23.53 -9.06
N ARG A 396 14.10 -23.67 -7.74
CA ARG A 396 14.14 -22.56 -6.81
C ARG A 396 15.11 -22.86 -5.67
N VAL A 397 15.94 -21.88 -5.36
CA VAL A 397 16.74 -21.83 -4.14
C VAL A 397 16.29 -20.60 -3.35
N GLY A 398 15.74 -20.82 -2.14
CA GLY A 398 15.32 -19.76 -1.23
C GLY A 398 16.12 -19.78 0.07
N LEU A 399 16.84 -18.72 0.41
CA LEU A 399 17.55 -18.57 1.68
C LEU A 399 16.66 -17.82 2.67
N VAL A 400 16.16 -18.51 3.70
CA VAL A 400 15.36 -17.91 4.78
C VAL A 400 16.30 -17.58 5.94
N ALA A 401 17.02 -16.46 5.80
CA ALA A 401 18.22 -16.14 6.60
C ALA A 401 17.97 -16.21 8.11
N ASN A 402 16.88 -15.59 8.58
CA ASN A 402 16.56 -15.50 10.02
C ASN A 402 16.02 -16.80 10.61
N GLN A 403 15.65 -17.77 9.77
CA GLN A 403 15.34 -19.14 10.18
C GLN A 403 16.53 -20.09 10.02
N ARG A 404 17.65 -19.61 9.45
CA ARG A 404 18.89 -20.36 9.22
C ARG A 404 18.70 -21.61 8.35
N VAL A 405 17.76 -21.56 7.40
CA VAL A 405 17.48 -22.64 6.45
C VAL A 405 17.52 -22.16 5.01
N ALA A 406 17.81 -23.08 4.10
CA ALA A 406 17.65 -22.93 2.66
C ALA A 406 16.57 -23.92 2.17
N TRP A 407 15.73 -23.45 1.26
CA TRP A 407 14.67 -24.20 0.62
C TRP A 407 15.08 -24.51 -0.81
N VAL A 408 15.23 -25.80 -1.11
CA VAL A 408 15.62 -26.32 -2.41
C VAL A 408 14.41 -26.99 -3.04
N GLN A 409 14.04 -26.53 -4.22
CA GLN A 409 13.02 -27.15 -5.06
C GLN A 409 13.60 -27.33 -6.46
N VAL A 410 13.66 -28.56 -6.98
CA VAL A 410 14.00 -28.84 -8.37
C VAL A 410 12.99 -29.86 -8.89
N LEU A 411 12.23 -29.50 -9.91
CA LEU A 411 11.18 -30.37 -10.45
C LEU A 411 11.21 -30.43 -11.97
N VAL A 412 10.88 -31.60 -12.51
CA VAL A 412 10.63 -31.82 -13.95
C VAL A 412 9.36 -32.63 -14.15
N CYS A 413 8.61 -32.33 -15.21
CA CYS A 413 7.33 -32.97 -15.49
C CYS A 413 6.95 -32.95 -16.98
N GLY A 414 5.90 -33.68 -17.32
CA GLY A 414 5.30 -33.75 -18.66
C GLY A 414 3.98 -34.54 -18.64
N PRO A 415 3.14 -34.47 -19.68
CA PRO A 415 1.79 -35.04 -19.68
C PRO A 415 1.73 -36.56 -19.52
N ASP A 416 2.71 -37.28 -20.07
CA ASP A 416 2.73 -38.75 -20.10
C ASP A 416 3.92 -39.34 -19.34
N ARG A 417 4.38 -38.65 -18.28
CA ARG A 417 5.53 -39.08 -17.47
C ARG A 417 5.37 -38.72 -16.00
N PRO A 418 6.03 -39.46 -15.08
CA PRO A 418 6.05 -39.08 -13.68
C PRO A 418 6.68 -37.69 -13.48
N THR A 419 6.12 -36.92 -12.55
CA THR A 419 6.78 -35.73 -12.04
C THR A 419 7.94 -36.16 -11.14
N VAL A 420 9.13 -35.63 -11.38
CA VAL A 420 10.30 -35.89 -10.55
C VAL A 420 10.60 -34.64 -9.74
N ALA A 421 10.77 -34.81 -8.43
CA ALA A 421 11.03 -33.72 -7.50
C ALA A 421 12.24 -34.00 -6.60
N VAL A 422 13.05 -32.97 -6.40
CA VAL A 422 14.08 -32.87 -5.37
C VAL A 422 13.66 -31.71 -4.48
N LEU A 423 13.15 -32.03 -3.28
CA LEU A 423 12.59 -31.06 -2.34
C LEU A 423 13.28 -31.20 -0.99
N ASP A 424 13.80 -30.11 -0.45
CA ASP A 424 14.29 -30.03 0.92
C ASP A 424 14.13 -28.61 1.47
N TYR A 425 13.37 -28.46 2.55
CA TYR A 425 13.09 -27.19 3.21
C TYR A 425 13.90 -26.96 4.50
N HIS A 426 14.77 -27.92 4.84
CA HIS A 426 15.53 -27.94 6.09
C HIS A 426 17.04 -27.97 5.86
N VAL A 427 17.49 -27.63 4.65
CA VAL A 427 18.91 -27.51 4.35
C VAL A 427 19.50 -26.42 5.24
N PRO A 428 20.58 -26.67 5.99
CA PRO A 428 21.24 -25.62 6.76
C PRO A 428 21.67 -24.47 5.83
N LEU A 429 21.50 -23.24 6.29
CA LEU A 429 21.88 -22.06 5.51
C LEU A 429 23.35 -22.18 5.04
N PRO A 430 23.62 -22.18 3.72
CA PRO A 430 24.96 -22.39 3.19
C PRO A 430 25.84 -21.17 3.41
N ALA A 431 27.15 -21.39 3.59
CA ALA A 431 28.13 -20.31 3.70
C ALA A 431 28.40 -19.62 2.34
N ASP A 432 28.31 -20.39 1.25
CA ASP A 432 28.34 -19.90 -0.12
C ASP A 432 26.92 -20.01 -0.70
N PRO A 433 26.21 -18.90 -0.96
CA PRO A 433 24.84 -18.93 -1.44
C PRO A 433 24.70 -19.58 -2.82
N TRP A 434 25.80 -19.77 -3.56
CA TRP A 434 25.82 -20.34 -4.92
C TRP A 434 26.04 -21.84 -4.97
N ALA A 435 26.28 -22.49 -3.83
CA ALA A 435 26.60 -23.90 -3.75
C ALA A 435 25.89 -24.58 -2.57
N ILE A 436 25.01 -25.54 -2.88
CA ILE A 436 24.24 -26.30 -1.89
C ILE A 436 24.59 -27.78 -2.02
N ARG A 437 25.16 -28.33 -0.94
CA ARG A 437 25.62 -29.73 -0.92
C ARG A 437 25.06 -30.47 0.28
N THR A 438 24.42 -31.60 -0.01
CA THR A 438 23.90 -32.57 0.96
C THR A 438 24.29 -33.97 0.50
N ASP A 439 23.96 -34.99 1.29
CA ASP A 439 24.13 -36.39 0.86
C ASP A 439 23.19 -36.76 -0.31
N ALA A 440 22.09 -36.02 -0.47
CA ALA A 440 21.08 -36.28 -1.49
C ALA A 440 21.30 -35.49 -2.79
N PHE A 441 21.96 -34.33 -2.74
CA PHE A 441 22.18 -33.48 -3.91
C PHE A 441 23.40 -32.54 -3.80
N ASP A 442 23.98 -32.21 -4.95
CA ASP A 442 24.97 -31.15 -5.16
C ASP A 442 24.42 -30.20 -6.24
N ILE A 443 24.16 -28.95 -5.84
CA ILE A 443 23.58 -27.91 -6.69
C ILE A 443 24.52 -26.71 -6.71
N GLY A 444 24.95 -26.33 -7.91
CA GLY A 444 25.62 -25.07 -8.18
C GLY A 444 24.73 -24.18 -9.04
N HIS A 445 24.57 -22.92 -8.64
CA HIS A 445 23.79 -21.95 -9.42
C HIS A 445 24.42 -20.57 -9.33
N ARG A 446 24.39 -19.78 -10.41
CA ARG A 446 24.90 -18.39 -10.42
C ARG A 446 24.54 -17.66 -11.69
N ALA A 447 24.44 -16.34 -11.61
CA ALA A 447 24.63 -15.47 -12.76
C ALA A 447 26.10 -15.53 -13.21
N THR A 448 26.36 -15.94 -14.45
CA THR A 448 27.71 -15.91 -15.03
C THR A 448 28.05 -14.55 -15.62
N GLU A 449 27.04 -13.85 -16.13
CA GLU A 449 27.08 -12.44 -16.51
C GLU A 449 25.78 -11.79 -16.01
N PRO A 450 25.87 -10.80 -15.10
CA PRO A 450 24.69 -10.19 -14.48
C PRO A 450 23.66 -9.75 -15.51
N LEU A 451 22.39 -10.05 -15.27
CA LEU A 451 21.26 -9.72 -16.14
C LEU A 451 21.29 -10.38 -17.53
N GLN A 452 22.32 -11.16 -17.88
CA GLN A 452 22.50 -11.74 -19.22
C GLN A 452 22.51 -13.27 -19.24
N THR A 453 23.26 -13.91 -18.35
CA THR A 453 23.40 -15.37 -18.36
C THR A 453 23.38 -15.96 -16.97
N TYR A 454 22.63 -17.06 -16.81
CA TYR A 454 22.49 -17.78 -15.55
C TYR A 454 22.74 -19.28 -15.75
N ARG A 455 23.52 -19.89 -14.87
CA ARG A 455 23.90 -21.31 -14.96
C ARG A 455 23.36 -22.10 -13.78
N LEU A 456 22.89 -23.31 -14.06
CA LEU A 456 22.49 -24.31 -13.09
C LEU A 456 23.18 -25.65 -13.38
N ASP A 457 23.81 -26.20 -12.35
CA ASP A 457 24.36 -27.55 -12.32
C ASP A 457 23.67 -28.30 -11.16
N VAL A 458 22.96 -29.39 -11.46
CA VAL A 458 22.29 -30.25 -10.46
C VAL A 458 22.79 -31.68 -10.61
N ARG A 459 23.13 -32.30 -9.50
CA ARG A 459 23.26 -33.76 -9.36
C ARG A 459 22.53 -34.19 -8.10
N ALA A 460 21.45 -34.95 -8.25
CA ALA A 460 20.56 -35.27 -7.14
C ALA A 460 19.97 -36.68 -7.21
N GLN A 461 19.53 -37.18 -6.05
CA GLN A 461 18.61 -38.30 -5.92
C GLN A 461 17.22 -37.73 -5.60
N GLY A 462 16.35 -37.69 -6.61
CA GLY A 462 14.98 -37.21 -6.49
C GLY A 462 13.97 -38.34 -6.25
N ARG A 463 12.70 -37.96 -6.31
CA ARG A 463 11.54 -38.85 -6.17
C ARG A 463 10.61 -38.68 -7.36
N ALA A 464 10.23 -39.78 -7.99
CA ALA A 464 9.27 -39.84 -9.09
C ALA A 464 7.85 -40.12 -8.58
N PHE A 465 6.88 -39.40 -9.12
CA PHE A 465 5.47 -39.43 -8.75
C PHE A 465 4.61 -39.63 -10.00
N SER A 466 3.92 -40.77 -10.10
CA SER A 466 2.97 -41.03 -11.18
C SER A 466 1.70 -40.18 -11.05
N ASP A 467 1.26 -39.91 -9.82
CA ASP A 467 0.26 -38.89 -9.50
C ASP A 467 0.99 -37.63 -8.97
N PRO A 468 1.06 -36.53 -9.73
CA PRO A 468 1.72 -35.31 -9.26
C PRO A 468 1.05 -34.68 -8.04
N SER A 469 -0.24 -34.94 -7.79
CA SER A 469 -0.93 -34.40 -6.61
C SER A 469 -0.48 -35.05 -5.28
N ALA A 470 0.21 -36.18 -5.35
CA ALA A 470 0.86 -36.83 -4.21
C ALA A 470 1.84 -35.89 -3.48
N LEU A 471 2.47 -34.97 -4.22
CA LEU A 471 3.37 -33.94 -3.67
C LEU A 471 2.64 -32.97 -2.73
N LEU A 472 1.39 -32.59 -3.04
CA LEU A 472 0.58 -31.71 -2.18
C LEU A 472 0.19 -32.39 -0.86
N ARG A 473 0.15 -33.72 -0.85
CA ARG A 473 -0.18 -34.54 0.33
C ARG A 473 1.05 -35.07 1.07
N ASN A 474 2.27 -34.67 0.67
CA ASN A 474 3.54 -35.19 1.19
C ASN A 474 3.64 -36.73 1.14
N GLU A 475 3.06 -37.35 0.12
CA GLU A 475 3.17 -38.80 -0.09
C GLU A 475 4.60 -39.17 -0.58
N PRO A 476 5.08 -40.41 -0.33
CA PRO A 476 6.39 -40.83 -0.77
C PRO A 476 6.43 -41.18 -2.27
N GLY A 477 7.48 -40.76 -2.97
CA GLY A 477 7.74 -41.14 -4.37
C GLY A 477 8.84 -42.20 -4.53
N THR A 478 9.03 -42.67 -5.77
CA THR A 478 10.04 -43.69 -6.10
C THR A 478 11.42 -43.04 -6.34
N PRO A 479 12.52 -43.51 -5.73
CA PRO A 479 13.85 -42.92 -5.95
C PRO A 479 14.23 -42.89 -7.44
N VAL A 480 14.80 -41.78 -7.90
CA VAL A 480 15.31 -41.63 -9.28
C VAL A 480 16.47 -40.64 -9.30
N GLY A 481 17.51 -40.93 -10.10
CA GLY A 481 18.62 -40.00 -10.31
C GLY A 481 18.19 -38.83 -11.20
N LEU A 482 18.61 -37.62 -10.84
CA LEU A 482 18.37 -36.40 -11.62
C LEU A 482 19.69 -35.66 -11.82
N THR A 483 19.98 -35.28 -13.06
CA THR A 483 21.05 -34.33 -13.37
C THR A 483 20.56 -33.24 -14.29
N MET A 484 21.03 -32.01 -14.06
CA MET A 484 20.76 -30.86 -14.93
C MET A 484 22.07 -30.11 -15.16
N ASN A 485 22.32 -29.73 -16.42
CA ASN A 485 23.37 -28.82 -16.80
C ASN A 485 22.76 -27.83 -17.78
N LEU A 486 22.36 -26.67 -17.26
CA LEU A 486 21.51 -25.74 -17.99
C LEU A 486 22.08 -24.32 -17.92
N VAL A 487 21.88 -23.57 -19.00
CA VAL A 487 22.21 -22.15 -19.11
C VAL A 487 20.98 -21.41 -19.64
N TRP A 488 20.56 -20.39 -18.91
CA TRP A 488 19.57 -19.40 -19.32
C TRP A 488 20.31 -18.20 -19.91
N THR A 489 19.88 -17.75 -21.08
CA THR A 489 20.36 -16.54 -21.75
C THR A 489 19.18 -15.59 -21.91
N THR A 490 19.34 -14.36 -21.43
CA THR A 490 18.31 -13.32 -21.49
C THR A 490 17.84 -13.09 -22.93
N ASP A 491 16.53 -13.16 -23.14
CA ASP A 491 15.87 -12.95 -24.42
C ASP A 491 14.77 -11.88 -24.33
N GLY A 492 15.07 -10.75 -23.68
CA GLY A 492 14.16 -9.63 -23.59
C GLY A 492 14.72 -8.51 -22.76
N THR A 493 13.87 -7.57 -22.37
CA THR A 493 14.19 -6.48 -21.46
C THR A 493 13.99 -6.95 -20.01
N PRO A 494 15.04 -6.94 -19.15
CA PRO A 494 14.86 -7.21 -17.73
C PRO A 494 13.86 -6.24 -17.08
N TYR A 495 12.91 -6.78 -16.33
CA TYR A 495 11.82 -6.02 -15.74
C TYR A 495 11.87 -6.06 -14.22
N ARG A 496 11.89 -4.90 -13.56
CA ARG A 496 11.88 -4.80 -12.10
C ARG A 496 10.51 -4.37 -11.61
N TYR A 497 10.04 -5.00 -10.54
CA TYR A 497 8.78 -4.63 -9.92
C TYR A 497 8.88 -3.27 -9.21
N ARG A 498 7.78 -2.53 -9.21
CA ARG A 498 7.67 -1.26 -8.47
C ARG A 498 7.34 -1.44 -6.99
N VAL A 499 6.56 -2.47 -6.67
CA VAL A 499 5.93 -2.63 -5.33
C VAL A 499 6.70 -3.57 -4.40
N THR A 500 7.59 -4.40 -4.94
CA THR A 500 8.38 -5.36 -4.15
C THR A 500 9.75 -5.55 -4.79
N THR A 501 10.72 -5.91 -3.96
CA THR A 501 12.11 -6.18 -4.33
C THR A 501 12.23 -7.50 -5.09
N ARG A 502 11.99 -7.44 -6.41
CA ARG A 502 12.19 -8.54 -7.34
C ARG A 502 12.32 -8.06 -8.79
N TYR A 503 12.84 -8.93 -9.65
CA TYR A 503 12.79 -8.76 -11.10
C TYR A 503 12.39 -10.05 -11.82
N GLU A 504 12.04 -9.90 -13.09
CA GLU A 504 11.62 -10.96 -14.02
C GLU A 504 12.36 -10.81 -15.36
N ILE A 505 12.88 -11.92 -15.91
CA ILE A 505 13.65 -11.91 -17.16
C ILE A 505 13.28 -13.11 -18.04
N PRO A 506 12.72 -12.87 -19.26
CA PRO A 506 12.50 -13.93 -20.22
C PRO A 506 13.83 -14.40 -20.80
N CYS A 507 13.95 -15.70 -21.03
CA CYS A 507 15.18 -16.36 -21.41
C CYS A 507 14.96 -17.40 -22.50
N THR A 508 16.05 -17.74 -23.18
CA THR A 508 16.20 -19.03 -23.86
C THR A 508 17.10 -19.94 -23.03
N VAL A 509 16.85 -21.25 -23.09
CA VAL A 509 17.52 -22.25 -22.24
C VAL A 509 18.16 -23.32 -23.11
N THR A 510 19.44 -23.59 -22.84
CA THR A 510 20.22 -24.62 -23.53
C THR A 510 20.92 -25.51 -22.53
N GLY A 511 21.03 -26.81 -22.84
CA GLY A 511 21.77 -27.75 -22.02
C GLY A 511 21.21 -29.15 -22.04
N THR A 512 21.33 -29.86 -20.92
CA THR A 512 20.89 -31.25 -20.81
C THR A 512 20.29 -31.54 -19.45
N VAL A 513 19.21 -32.33 -19.45
CA VAL A 513 18.59 -32.89 -18.25
C VAL A 513 18.55 -34.40 -18.41
N THR A 514 18.96 -35.14 -17.39
CA THR A 514 18.87 -36.61 -17.38
C THR A 514 18.09 -37.06 -16.15
N VAL A 515 17.09 -37.92 -16.37
CA VAL A 515 16.19 -38.49 -15.36
C VAL A 515 16.27 -40.01 -15.46
N GLY A 516 16.88 -40.66 -14.47
CA GLY A 516 17.18 -42.10 -14.58
C GLY A 516 18.06 -42.37 -15.80
N ASP A 517 17.52 -43.14 -16.75
CA ASP A 517 18.19 -43.49 -18.02
C ASP A 517 17.80 -42.55 -19.18
N ASP A 518 16.80 -41.70 -19.00
CA ASP A 518 16.30 -40.79 -20.05
C ASP A 518 17.09 -39.48 -20.06
N SER A 519 17.53 -39.03 -21.25
CA SER A 519 18.27 -37.78 -21.41
C SER A 519 17.59 -36.86 -22.42
N TYR A 520 17.43 -35.59 -22.03
CA TYR A 520 16.75 -34.53 -22.77
C TYR A 520 17.78 -33.44 -23.09
N ARG A 521 18.00 -33.20 -24.38
CA ARG A 521 18.83 -32.09 -24.85
C ARG A 521 17.94 -30.90 -25.16
N LEU A 522 18.22 -29.77 -24.52
CA LEU A 522 17.51 -28.52 -24.75
C LEU A 522 18.35 -27.62 -25.65
N ASP A 523 17.73 -27.03 -26.66
CA ASP A 523 18.37 -26.14 -27.63
C ASP A 523 17.54 -24.87 -27.76
N ALA A 524 17.99 -23.80 -27.10
CA ALA A 524 17.34 -22.49 -27.05
C ALA A 524 15.82 -22.54 -26.82
N VAL A 525 15.36 -23.39 -25.90
CA VAL A 525 13.92 -23.51 -25.58
C VAL A 525 13.46 -22.36 -24.69
N PRO A 526 12.17 -21.96 -24.70
CA PRO A 526 11.68 -20.88 -23.85
C PRO A 526 11.85 -21.18 -22.36
N GLY A 527 12.16 -20.14 -21.58
CA GLY A 527 12.20 -20.19 -20.14
C GLY A 527 12.18 -18.80 -19.50
N GLN A 528 12.02 -18.78 -18.19
CA GLN A 528 11.99 -17.56 -17.38
C GLN A 528 13.02 -17.66 -16.26
N ARG A 529 13.52 -16.53 -15.77
CA ARG A 529 14.19 -16.45 -14.47
C ARG A 529 13.67 -15.29 -13.65
N ASP A 530 13.62 -15.51 -12.34
CA ASP A 530 13.30 -14.50 -11.35
C ASP A 530 14.34 -14.48 -10.24
N HIS A 531 14.45 -13.32 -9.60
CA HIS A 531 15.17 -13.16 -8.35
C HIS A 531 14.40 -12.18 -7.49
N SER A 532 14.21 -12.55 -6.23
CA SER A 532 13.48 -11.77 -5.26
C SER A 532 14.18 -11.78 -3.90
N TRP A 533 14.07 -10.68 -3.16
CA TRP A 533 14.66 -10.52 -1.84
C TRP A 533 13.72 -9.75 -0.92
N GLY A 534 13.88 -9.87 0.40
CA GLY A 534 13.02 -9.21 1.39
C GLY A 534 11.98 -10.12 2.03
N VAL A 535 11.01 -9.55 2.74
CA VAL A 535 9.99 -10.31 3.46
C VAL A 535 9.09 -11.09 2.50
N ARG A 536 8.94 -12.40 2.69
CA ARG A 536 8.07 -13.28 1.88
C ARG A 536 7.21 -14.16 2.78
N ASP A 537 5.98 -13.73 3.01
CA ASP A 537 4.96 -14.52 3.71
C ASP A 537 4.08 -15.26 2.71
N TRP A 538 4.46 -16.51 2.42
CA TRP A 538 3.76 -17.40 1.51
C TRP A 538 2.36 -17.82 2.00
N TRP A 539 2.01 -17.50 3.25
CA TRP A 539 0.79 -17.93 3.92
C TRP A 539 -0.24 -16.82 4.14
N SER A 540 0.04 -15.63 3.61
CA SER A 540 -0.73 -14.41 3.89
C SER A 540 -1.73 -14.05 2.78
N MET A 541 -1.44 -14.44 1.53
CA MET A 541 -2.20 -14.01 0.35
C MET A 541 -2.22 -15.09 -0.73
N ASP A 542 -3.32 -15.15 -1.47
CA ASP A 542 -3.45 -16.02 -2.64
C ASP A 542 -3.01 -15.25 -3.89
N TRP A 543 -2.36 -15.93 -4.84
CA TRP A 543 -1.98 -15.31 -6.11
C TRP A 543 -1.88 -16.31 -7.25
N MET A 544 -1.92 -15.78 -8.47
CA MET A 544 -1.54 -16.47 -9.70
C MET A 544 -0.37 -15.74 -10.34
N TRP A 545 0.68 -16.48 -10.71
CA TRP A 545 1.83 -15.97 -11.45
C TRP A 545 1.96 -16.70 -12.79
N SER A 546 2.42 -15.99 -13.82
CA SER A 546 2.71 -16.58 -15.13
C SER A 546 3.94 -15.97 -15.80
N ALA A 547 4.62 -16.79 -16.59
CA ALA A 547 5.56 -16.37 -17.62
C ALA A 547 5.31 -17.19 -18.89
N LEU A 548 4.94 -16.51 -19.97
CA LEU A 548 4.48 -17.08 -21.22
C LEU A 548 5.28 -16.48 -22.39
N HIS A 549 5.64 -17.32 -23.34
CA HIS A 549 6.42 -16.96 -24.52
C HIS A 549 5.64 -17.38 -25.77
N LEU A 550 5.24 -16.40 -26.57
CA LEU A 550 4.48 -16.61 -27.81
C LEU A 550 5.42 -16.86 -28.99
N GLY A 551 4.92 -17.59 -29.98
CA GLY A 551 5.70 -17.96 -31.17
C GLY A 551 6.08 -16.79 -32.10
N ASP A 552 5.51 -15.60 -31.89
CA ASP A 552 5.85 -14.37 -32.63
C ASP A 552 6.99 -13.58 -31.97
N GLY A 553 7.52 -14.03 -30.83
CA GLY A 553 8.54 -13.35 -30.04
C GLY A 553 7.99 -12.47 -28.92
N THR A 554 6.68 -12.46 -28.68
CA THR A 554 6.10 -11.77 -27.53
C THR A 554 6.37 -12.54 -26.23
N HIS A 555 6.76 -11.81 -25.18
CA HIS A 555 6.88 -12.33 -23.82
C HIS A 555 5.85 -11.69 -22.92
N LEU A 556 5.13 -12.50 -22.15
CA LEU A 556 4.09 -12.07 -21.23
C LEU A 556 4.44 -12.58 -19.84
N HIS A 557 4.48 -11.68 -18.88
CA HIS A 557 4.56 -12.02 -17.48
C HIS A 557 3.40 -11.34 -16.76
N ALA A 558 2.63 -12.10 -15.98
CA ALA A 558 1.46 -11.58 -15.28
C ALA A 558 1.32 -12.20 -13.90
N LEU A 559 1.12 -11.33 -12.90
CA LEU A 559 0.81 -11.64 -11.52
C LEU A 559 -0.56 -11.04 -11.20
N ASP A 560 -1.45 -11.88 -10.68
CA ASP A 560 -2.74 -11.49 -10.10
C ASP A 560 -2.68 -11.85 -8.60
N ILE A 561 -2.73 -10.85 -7.72
CA ILE A 561 -2.62 -11.03 -6.26
C ILE A 561 -3.89 -10.56 -5.53
N ASP A 562 -4.39 -11.41 -4.64
CA ASP A 562 -5.53 -11.09 -3.77
C ASP A 562 -5.04 -10.46 -2.47
N ILE A 563 -5.00 -9.13 -2.43
CA ILE A 563 -4.66 -8.42 -1.20
C ILE A 563 -5.95 -8.22 -0.38
N PRO A 564 -5.99 -8.67 0.88
CA PRO A 564 -7.15 -8.46 1.74
C PRO A 564 -7.57 -6.97 1.78
N ASN A 565 -8.85 -6.71 1.54
CA ASN A 565 -9.48 -5.38 1.53
C ASN A 565 -9.07 -4.41 0.41
N VAL A 566 -8.15 -4.78 -0.49
CA VAL A 566 -7.64 -3.89 -1.57
C VAL A 566 -8.17 -4.30 -2.96
N GLY A 567 -8.66 -5.53 -3.12
CA GLY A 567 -9.09 -6.09 -4.41
C GLY A 567 -7.92 -6.72 -5.18
N PRO A 568 -8.19 -7.39 -6.32
CA PRO A 568 -7.15 -8.02 -7.13
C PRO A 568 -6.23 -6.96 -7.75
N VAL A 569 -4.91 -7.15 -7.60
CA VAL A 569 -3.89 -6.26 -8.17
C VAL A 569 -3.14 -6.98 -9.29
N GLY A 570 -3.18 -6.42 -10.50
CA GLY A 570 -2.42 -6.90 -11.64
C GLY A 570 -1.01 -6.28 -11.67
N ILE A 571 0.02 -7.11 -11.80
CA ILE A 571 1.41 -6.65 -11.99
C ILE A 571 2.04 -7.49 -13.08
N GLY A 572 2.80 -6.88 -13.98
CA GLY A 572 3.58 -7.62 -14.95
C GLY A 572 3.87 -6.81 -16.20
N TYR A 573 4.16 -7.50 -17.30
CA TYR A 573 4.45 -6.86 -18.56
C TYR A 573 4.00 -7.68 -19.78
N ILE A 574 3.85 -6.98 -20.90
CA ILE A 574 3.95 -7.52 -22.26
C ILE A 574 5.21 -6.93 -22.90
N GLN A 575 6.07 -7.79 -23.45
CA GLN A 575 7.16 -7.38 -24.34
C GLN A 575 6.82 -7.77 -25.77
N ASP A 576 6.81 -6.78 -26.65
CA ASP A 576 6.67 -7.04 -28.08
C ASP A 576 7.96 -7.69 -28.66
N PRO A 577 7.94 -8.17 -29.92
CA PRO A 577 9.13 -8.74 -30.55
C PRO A 577 10.29 -7.74 -30.72
N GLN A 578 10.06 -6.44 -30.51
CA GLN A 578 11.08 -5.39 -30.48
C GLN A 578 11.60 -5.12 -29.07
N ARG A 579 11.14 -5.89 -28.07
CA ARG A 579 11.50 -5.80 -26.63
C ARG A 579 11.01 -4.54 -25.93
N ASN A 580 10.02 -3.85 -26.51
CA ASN A 580 9.35 -2.74 -25.83
C ASN A 580 8.46 -3.29 -24.71
N VAL A 581 8.58 -2.74 -23.52
CA VAL A 581 7.87 -3.20 -22.32
C VAL A 581 6.61 -2.35 -22.12
N THR A 582 5.46 -3.01 -22.03
CA THR A 582 4.19 -2.42 -21.61
C THR A 582 3.81 -3.02 -20.25
N GLU A 583 3.74 -2.21 -19.20
CA GLU A 583 3.34 -2.67 -17.85
C GLU A 583 1.85 -3.01 -17.80
N LEU A 584 1.52 -4.10 -17.13
CA LEU A 584 0.13 -4.53 -16.93
C LEU A 584 -0.54 -3.72 -15.81
N HIS A 585 -1.84 -3.50 -15.96
CA HIS A 585 -2.71 -2.84 -14.98
C HIS A 585 -3.75 -3.81 -14.42
N THR A 586 -4.29 -4.68 -15.27
CA THR A 586 -5.28 -5.69 -14.88
C THR A 586 -4.84 -7.05 -15.37
N VAL A 587 -4.92 -8.03 -14.48
CA VAL A 587 -4.70 -9.45 -14.78
C VAL A 587 -5.90 -10.19 -14.22
N SER A 588 -6.52 -11.04 -15.03
CA SER A 588 -7.66 -11.86 -14.60
C SER A 588 -7.43 -13.31 -14.97
N ASN A 589 -7.56 -14.18 -13.97
CA ASN A 589 -7.51 -15.62 -14.12
C ASN A 589 -8.60 -16.24 -13.24
N PRO A 590 -9.63 -16.88 -13.82
CA PRO A 590 -10.59 -17.66 -13.05
C PRO A 590 -9.86 -18.90 -12.51
N ARG A 591 -9.38 -18.80 -11.27
CA ARG A 591 -8.61 -19.84 -10.59
C ARG A 591 -9.50 -21.07 -10.42
N ALA A 592 -9.15 -22.17 -11.09
CA ALA A 592 -9.93 -23.40 -11.09
C ALA A 592 -9.04 -24.58 -10.72
N PHE A 593 -9.50 -25.39 -9.76
CA PHE A 593 -8.74 -26.53 -9.23
C PHE A 593 -9.60 -27.80 -9.20
N GLY A 594 -8.97 -28.93 -9.48
CA GLY A 594 -9.55 -30.24 -9.23
C GLY A 594 -9.62 -30.56 -7.74
N ALA A 595 -10.37 -31.62 -7.40
CA ALA A 595 -10.49 -32.10 -6.02
C ALA A 595 -9.14 -32.56 -5.41
N ASN A 596 -8.14 -32.80 -6.24
CA ASN A 596 -6.78 -33.16 -5.85
C ASN A 596 -5.83 -31.94 -5.67
N GLY A 597 -6.37 -30.71 -5.75
CA GLY A 597 -5.60 -29.47 -5.58
C GLY A 597 -4.80 -29.04 -6.82
N LEU A 598 -4.84 -29.81 -7.91
CA LEU A 598 -4.16 -29.42 -9.15
C LEU A 598 -5.00 -28.44 -9.98
N PRO A 599 -4.36 -27.48 -10.67
CA PRO A 599 -5.03 -26.49 -11.49
C PRO A 599 -5.66 -27.14 -12.73
N LEU A 600 -6.80 -26.62 -13.15
CA LEU A 600 -7.50 -27.03 -14.36
C LEU A 600 -7.23 -26.03 -15.50
N ASP A 601 -7.55 -26.45 -16.73
CA ASP A 601 -7.58 -25.55 -17.87
C ASP A 601 -8.45 -24.33 -17.56
N THR A 602 -7.97 -23.15 -17.95
CA THR A 602 -8.56 -21.86 -17.57
C THR A 602 -8.34 -20.82 -18.66
N THR A 603 -8.67 -19.56 -18.39
CA THR A 603 -8.38 -18.42 -19.25
C THR A 603 -7.43 -17.44 -18.55
N LEU A 604 -6.67 -16.70 -19.33
CA LEU A 604 -5.90 -15.55 -18.84
C LEU A 604 -6.29 -14.33 -19.68
N SER A 605 -6.58 -13.22 -19.01
CA SER A 605 -6.85 -11.92 -19.62
C SER A 605 -5.93 -10.89 -19.00
N VAL A 606 -5.29 -10.07 -19.83
CA VAL A 606 -4.41 -8.98 -19.37
C VAL A 606 -4.70 -7.67 -20.11
N ASP A 607 -4.58 -6.57 -19.37
CA ASP A 607 -4.74 -5.19 -19.86
C ASP A 607 -3.68 -4.28 -19.23
N PRO A 608 -3.04 -3.36 -19.97
CA PRO A 608 -3.19 -3.08 -21.39
C PRO A 608 -2.63 -4.20 -22.29
N GLY A 609 -3.03 -4.20 -23.56
CA GLY A 609 -2.61 -5.17 -24.58
C GLY A 609 -3.71 -6.11 -25.07
N GLU A 610 -4.88 -6.08 -24.42
CA GLU A 610 -6.10 -6.80 -24.81
C GLU A 610 -5.88 -8.30 -25.10
N ILE A 611 -4.89 -8.92 -24.44
CA ILE A 611 -4.57 -10.33 -24.66
C ILE A 611 -5.49 -11.17 -23.79
N VAL A 612 -6.41 -11.88 -24.44
CA VAL A 612 -7.24 -12.91 -23.83
C VAL A 612 -6.87 -14.24 -24.46
N GLY A 613 -6.71 -15.29 -23.66
CA GLY A 613 -6.42 -16.61 -24.20
C GLY A 613 -6.79 -17.76 -23.29
N ASP A 614 -6.90 -18.94 -23.90
CA ASP A 614 -7.14 -20.21 -23.24
C ASP A 614 -5.81 -20.81 -22.78
N VAL A 615 -5.75 -21.22 -21.52
CA VAL A 615 -4.62 -21.86 -20.86
C VAL A 615 -4.91 -23.37 -20.78
N GLY A 616 -4.10 -24.16 -21.48
CA GLY A 616 -4.15 -25.62 -21.42
C GLY A 616 -2.99 -26.17 -20.59
N ILE A 617 -3.29 -26.81 -19.47
CA ILE A 617 -2.32 -27.41 -18.56
C ILE A 617 -1.68 -28.66 -19.21
N ARG A 618 -0.35 -28.80 -19.09
CA ARG A 618 0.38 -29.91 -19.75
C ARG A 618 1.23 -30.74 -18.81
N GLY A 619 1.78 -30.18 -17.74
CA GLY A 619 2.54 -30.97 -16.77
C GLY A 619 2.56 -30.28 -15.42
N HIS A 620 2.24 -31.03 -14.36
CA HIS A 620 2.16 -30.52 -12.99
C HIS A 620 3.46 -30.77 -12.23
N ALA A 621 3.99 -29.74 -11.61
CA ALA A 621 5.12 -29.81 -10.70
C ALA A 621 4.83 -28.98 -9.44
N PRO A 622 3.81 -29.37 -8.64
CA PRO A 622 3.39 -28.62 -7.47
C PRO A 622 4.31 -28.87 -6.27
N VAL A 623 4.27 -27.96 -5.30
CA VAL A 623 4.84 -28.17 -3.97
C VAL A 623 3.87 -27.70 -2.88
N VAL A 624 4.10 -28.13 -1.65
CA VAL A 624 3.38 -27.64 -0.48
C VAL A 624 4.36 -26.93 0.44
N LEU A 625 3.96 -25.75 0.92
CA LEU A 625 4.76 -24.90 1.80
C LEU A 625 4.13 -24.86 3.19
N THR A 626 4.88 -25.30 4.20
CA THR A 626 4.44 -25.31 5.60
C THR A 626 5.10 -24.17 6.36
N GLY A 627 4.29 -23.31 6.97
CA GLY A 627 4.75 -22.16 7.73
C GLY A 627 5.17 -22.49 9.16
N PRO A 628 5.88 -21.55 9.83
CA PRO A 628 6.39 -21.76 11.19
C PRO A 628 5.32 -22.09 12.23
N ARG A 629 4.06 -21.71 11.97
CA ARG A 629 2.88 -21.97 12.82
C ARG A 629 2.01 -23.13 12.33
N GLY A 630 2.49 -23.92 11.36
CA GLY A 630 1.71 -25.00 10.74
C GLY A 630 0.72 -24.55 9.67
N GLN A 631 0.78 -23.28 9.25
CA GLN A 631 0.01 -22.77 8.10
C GLN A 631 0.40 -23.54 6.84
N ILE A 632 -0.56 -23.86 5.98
CA ILE A 632 -0.29 -24.60 4.74
C ILE A 632 -0.66 -23.72 3.55
N SER A 633 0.30 -23.58 2.63
CA SER A 633 0.03 -23.07 1.28
C SER A 633 0.28 -24.18 0.27
N GLU A 634 -0.71 -24.45 -0.57
CA GLU A 634 -0.53 -25.28 -1.75
C GLU A 634 -0.03 -24.41 -2.88
N PHE A 635 1.18 -24.71 -3.34
CA PHE A 635 1.88 -23.99 -4.38
C PHE A 635 1.84 -24.83 -5.66
N ALA A 636 0.70 -24.77 -6.33
CA ALA A 636 0.50 -25.47 -7.57
C ALA A 636 1.29 -24.78 -8.68
N ARG A 637 2.04 -25.56 -9.47
CA ARG A 637 2.75 -25.03 -10.63
C ARG A 637 2.66 -26.00 -11.78
N ALA A 638 2.47 -25.47 -12.98
CA ALA A 638 2.36 -26.27 -14.19
C ALA A 638 2.90 -25.54 -15.41
N TRP A 639 3.51 -26.29 -16.33
CA TRP A 639 3.77 -25.73 -17.65
C TRP A 639 2.52 -25.87 -18.52
N VAL A 640 2.30 -24.86 -19.35
CA VAL A 640 1.05 -24.65 -20.08
C VAL A 640 1.31 -24.41 -21.56
N ARG A 641 0.27 -24.67 -22.36
CA ARG A 641 0.09 -24.03 -23.67
C ARG A 641 -0.89 -22.87 -23.50
N PHE A 642 -0.63 -21.78 -24.20
CA PHE A 642 -1.49 -20.61 -24.22
C PHE A 642 -1.92 -20.32 -25.65
N ALA A 643 -3.23 -20.16 -25.88
CA ALA A 643 -3.81 -19.85 -27.17
C ALA A 643 -4.66 -18.58 -27.06
N THR A 644 -4.18 -17.50 -27.64
CA THR A 644 -4.87 -16.20 -27.62
C THR A 644 -6.07 -16.19 -28.57
N LYS A 645 -7.07 -15.35 -28.28
CA LYS A 645 -8.25 -15.18 -29.13
C LYS A 645 -7.94 -14.55 -30.48
N ASP A 646 -6.82 -13.84 -30.62
CA ASP A 646 -6.34 -13.28 -31.89
C ASP A 646 -5.56 -14.28 -32.77
N GLY A 647 -5.40 -15.53 -32.30
CA GLY A 647 -4.79 -16.62 -33.06
C GLY A 647 -3.31 -16.87 -32.79
N ARG A 648 -2.65 -16.06 -31.96
CA ARG A 648 -1.28 -16.36 -31.48
C ARG A 648 -1.29 -17.51 -30.47
N SER A 649 -0.18 -18.23 -30.41
CA SER A 649 0.01 -19.32 -29.45
C SER A 649 1.40 -19.30 -28.83
N GLY A 650 1.51 -19.80 -27.60
CA GLY A 650 2.75 -19.86 -26.86
C GLY A 650 2.76 -20.94 -25.80
N ILE A 651 3.85 -20.95 -25.03
CA ILE A 651 4.10 -21.88 -23.93
C ILE A 651 4.75 -21.15 -22.76
N GLY A 652 4.73 -21.76 -21.59
CA GLY A 652 5.45 -21.24 -20.44
C GLY A 652 4.96 -21.87 -19.15
N TRP A 653 5.17 -21.18 -18.05
CA TRP A 653 4.81 -21.64 -16.71
C TRP A 653 3.74 -20.77 -16.09
N MET A 654 2.85 -21.43 -15.34
CA MET A 654 1.88 -20.78 -14.46
C MET A 654 1.93 -21.41 -13.08
N GLU A 655 1.65 -20.58 -12.09
CA GLU A 655 1.71 -20.89 -10.68
C GLU A 655 0.49 -20.33 -9.98
N TRP A 656 0.03 -21.04 -8.94
CA TRP A 656 -0.99 -20.58 -8.02
C TRP A 656 -0.55 -20.86 -6.59
N ASN A 657 -0.50 -19.82 -5.76
CA ASN A 657 -0.37 -19.94 -4.31
C ASN A 657 -1.76 -19.90 -3.69
N ARG A 658 -2.14 -20.98 -2.99
CA ARG A 658 -3.45 -21.13 -2.35
C ARG A 658 -3.29 -21.47 -0.88
N ASN A 659 -3.67 -20.54 -0.03
CA ASN A 659 -3.63 -20.74 1.41
C ASN A 659 -4.81 -21.58 1.87
N LEU A 660 -4.52 -22.69 2.55
CA LEU A 660 -5.56 -23.49 3.18
C LEU A 660 -5.86 -22.88 4.55
N THR A 661 -7.11 -22.51 4.79
CA THR A 661 -7.56 -22.14 6.14
C THR A 661 -7.32 -23.32 7.08
N SER A 662 -6.60 -23.09 8.18
CA SER A 662 -6.42 -24.10 9.22
C SER A 662 -7.79 -24.67 9.60
N PRO A 663 -7.95 -26.01 9.71
CA PRO A 663 -9.13 -26.54 10.39
C PRO A 663 -9.14 -25.96 11.81
N ALA A 664 -10.27 -25.34 12.17
CA ALA A 664 -10.51 -24.73 13.47
C ALA A 664 -10.36 -25.70 14.65
#